data_AF-Q0FUE6-F1
#
_entry.id   AF-Q0FUE6-F1
#
_cell.length_a   1.000
_cell.length_b   1.000
_cell.length_c   1.000
_cell.angle_alpha   90.00
_cell.angle_beta   90.00
_cell.angle_gamma   90.00
#
_symmetry.space_group_name_H-M   'P 1'
#
loop_
_entity.id
_entity.type
_entity.pdbx_description
1 polymer ?
#
loop_
_entity_poly.entity_id
_entity_poly.type
_entity_poly.pdbx_seq_one_letter_code
_entity_poly.pdbx_strand_id
1 'polypeptide(L)'
;MAANPAPAIVAVAEALQPDLAQGLQIDALRLRREMEHAFGGSDATGAWDWKLAYEAGEVALILFLRKFGRALLARAGSPAALLPILAKVAGLLPTHTRRSEEMERFQQFSTPLPMGLAAVAAAQITPRDLVLEPSAGTGLLAILAEIAGGTLALNELADTRADLLRLLFPGRPVTTFDAAQIDDHLDVSSSPSVIMMNPPFSAQANVDGRSTEATARHLRSALARLAPGGRLVAITGAGFAPVAPAWAETFGRLTETAHLVFTGAVSGAAFAKHGTSFETRISVFDKCRCGERGGITADLARSISPDVAQLLARIVAEVPPRLTLDAGDVAQSQPASPFRGLPHRASGPAARPLRSTAATKMDVHVTTPDAEDLGYIPRETADGHGAARLSDAIYETFRLQAIDIPGAAPHPTKLVQSAAMASVAPPKPTYRPKLPPAVLRDGLLSDAQLETVIYAGEAHGARLAGSWTVDETGDVVSAAPEDAADAIGFRRGFFLGDGTGAGKGRQSAGILLDNWCQGRRKALWISKSDKLLEDAQRDWSALGQERLLVTPLSRFAQGRDIPLTEGILFTTYATLRSEERGAKKSRVDQIVDWLGADFDGVILFDESHAMANAAGSKGERGDTMASQQGRAGLRLQHKLPNARVVYVSATGATTVHNLAYAQRLGLWGGEDFPFQTRSEFVEAIEAGGVAAMEVLARDLRALGLYTARSLSYDGVEYEMLEHALSPEQRGIYDAYAGAFQTLCAAAHNVRNREDAIMRRCPGFICVFLGFWISARPLLRIILIANLGGFPTV
;
A
#
# COMPACT_ATOMS: atom_id res chain seq x y z
N MET A 1 -5.25 15.26 -16.33
CA MET A 1 -5.32 13.88 -16.84
C MET A 1 -3.98 13.57 -17.46
N ALA A 2 -3.21 12.66 -16.87
CA ALA A 2 -2.10 12.04 -17.60
C ALA A 2 -2.70 11.26 -18.78
N ALA A 3 -2.05 11.29 -19.94
CA ALA A 3 -2.52 10.55 -21.11
C ALA A 3 -2.50 9.03 -20.80
N ASN A 4 -3.53 8.30 -21.25
CA ASN A 4 -3.55 6.84 -21.15
C ASN A 4 -2.33 6.25 -21.89
N PRO A 5 -1.44 5.50 -21.21
CA PRO A 5 -0.23 4.97 -21.84
C PRO A 5 -0.49 3.76 -22.76
N ALA A 6 -1.66 3.09 -22.66
CA ALA A 6 -1.93 1.84 -23.37
C ALA A 6 -1.80 1.94 -24.91
N PRO A 7 -2.30 2.98 -25.60
CA PRO A 7 -2.09 3.13 -27.04
C PRO A 7 -0.61 3.26 -27.45
N ALA A 8 0.21 3.96 -26.63
CA ALA A 8 1.64 4.10 -26.88
C ALA A 8 2.37 2.75 -26.70
N ILE A 9 2.00 1.96 -25.70
CA ILE A 9 2.51 0.60 -25.49
C ILE A 9 2.19 -0.30 -26.69
N VAL A 10 0.96 -0.25 -27.21
CA VAL A 10 0.57 -1.03 -28.41
C VAL A 10 1.40 -0.61 -29.63
N ALA A 11 1.60 0.70 -29.84
CA ALA A 11 2.44 1.19 -30.93
C ALA A 11 3.89 0.68 -30.84
N VAL A 12 4.48 0.68 -29.65
CA VAL A 12 5.81 0.07 -29.42
C VAL A 12 5.78 -1.42 -29.75
N ALA A 13 4.77 -2.15 -29.26
CA ALA A 13 4.64 -3.58 -29.51
C ALA A 13 4.50 -3.92 -31.00
N GLU A 14 3.75 -3.12 -31.76
CA GLU A 14 3.61 -3.24 -33.22
C GLU A 14 4.95 -3.03 -33.94
N ALA A 15 5.78 -2.09 -33.47
CA ALA A 15 7.11 -1.85 -34.01
C ALA A 15 8.10 -3.00 -33.71
N LEU A 16 7.93 -3.70 -32.57
CA LEU A 16 8.78 -4.81 -32.14
C LEU A 16 8.35 -6.18 -32.69
N GLN A 17 7.07 -6.37 -33.04
CA GLN A 17 6.54 -7.64 -33.53
C GLN A 17 7.29 -8.21 -34.75
N PRO A 18 7.74 -7.41 -35.74
CA PRO A 18 8.54 -7.90 -36.86
C PRO A 18 9.89 -8.48 -36.46
N ASP A 19 10.52 -7.95 -35.40
CA ASP A 19 11.81 -8.44 -34.90
C ASP A 19 11.62 -9.85 -34.33
N LEU A 20 10.55 -10.06 -33.54
CA LEU A 20 10.17 -11.39 -33.04
C LEU A 20 9.88 -12.37 -34.18
N ALA A 21 9.21 -11.92 -35.25
CA ALA A 21 8.90 -12.74 -36.41
C ALA A 21 10.15 -13.20 -37.18
N GLN A 22 11.19 -12.36 -37.21
CA GLN A 22 12.47 -12.65 -37.85
C GLN A 22 13.46 -13.39 -36.95
N GLY A 23 13.13 -13.56 -35.66
CA GLY A 23 14.02 -14.17 -34.67
C GLY A 23 15.16 -13.25 -34.22
N LEU A 24 14.99 -11.93 -34.37
CA LEU A 24 15.95 -10.92 -33.93
C LEU A 24 15.80 -10.68 -32.43
N GLN A 25 16.94 -10.52 -31.75
CA GLN A 25 16.97 -10.21 -30.33
C GLN A 25 16.57 -8.75 -30.10
N ILE A 26 15.63 -8.53 -29.18
CA ILE A 26 15.23 -7.20 -28.72
C ILE A 26 16.00 -6.93 -27.44
N ASP A 27 17.06 -6.12 -27.55
CA ASP A 27 17.83 -5.69 -26.37
C ASP A 27 17.22 -4.44 -25.71
N ALA A 28 17.79 -4.05 -24.57
CA ALA A 28 17.32 -2.88 -23.83
C ALA A 28 17.46 -1.57 -24.62
N LEU A 29 18.39 -1.48 -25.57
CA LEU A 29 18.61 -0.29 -26.40
C LEU A 29 17.50 -0.17 -27.44
N ARG A 30 17.19 -1.27 -28.14
CA ARG A 30 16.09 -1.38 -29.10
C ARG A 30 14.76 -1.03 -28.43
N LEU A 31 14.48 -1.64 -27.28
CA LEU A 31 13.25 -1.37 -26.53
C LEU A 31 13.16 0.11 -26.10
N ARG A 32 14.25 0.66 -25.54
CA ARG A 32 14.30 2.08 -25.14
C ARG A 32 14.01 3.03 -26.31
N ARG A 33 14.60 2.77 -27.48
CA ARG A 33 14.42 3.63 -28.66
C ARG A 33 12.96 3.72 -29.09
N GLU A 34 12.26 2.59 -29.12
CA GLU A 34 10.84 2.58 -29.50
C GLU A 34 9.96 3.23 -28.42
N MET A 35 10.30 3.04 -27.13
CA MET A 35 9.62 3.75 -26.03
C MET A 35 9.79 5.26 -26.13
N GLU A 36 11.00 5.77 -26.39
CA GLU A 36 11.25 7.20 -26.57
C GLU A 36 10.49 7.77 -27.78
N HIS A 37 10.39 7.00 -28.86
CA HIS A 37 9.64 7.39 -30.04
C HIS A 37 8.13 7.51 -29.76
N ALA A 38 7.55 6.53 -29.06
CA ALA A 38 6.12 6.49 -28.77
C ALA A 38 5.68 7.46 -27.66
N PHE A 39 6.52 7.68 -26.65
CA PHE A 39 6.21 8.53 -25.49
C PHE A 39 6.76 9.96 -25.59
N GLY A 40 7.59 10.26 -26.60
CA GLY A 40 8.07 11.61 -26.89
C GLY A 40 9.10 12.16 -25.87
N GLY A 41 9.73 11.29 -25.08
CA GLY A 41 10.71 11.65 -24.05
C GLY A 41 11.45 10.43 -23.48
N SER A 42 12.51 10.66 -22.70
CA SER A 42 13.34 9.59 -22.13
C SER A 42 12.90 9.15 -20.74
N ASP A 43 13.33 7.95 -20.32
CA ASP A 43 13.12 7.44 -18.95
C ASP A 43 13.69 8.40 -17.90
N ALA A 44 14.80 9.08 -18.19
CA ALA A 44 15.40 10.09 -17.31
C ALA A 44 14.53 11.35 -17.10
N THR A 45 13.64 11.67 -18.04
CA THR A 45 12.69 12.80 -17.93
C THR A 45 11.36 12.41 -17.27
N GLY A 46 11.18 11.12 -16.95
CA GLY A 46 9.94 10.58 -16.38
C GLY A 46 8.80 10.40 -17.39
N ALA A 47 9.10 10.40 -18.69
CA ALA A 47 8.09 10.22 -19.75
C ALA A 47 7.50 8.81 -19.79
N TRP A 48 8.28 7.81 -19.38
CA TRP A 48 7.90 6.40 -19.23
C TRP A 48 8.84 5.72 -18.24
N ASP A 49 8.45 4.54 -17.73
CA ASP A 49 9.27 3.71 -16.85
C ASP A 49 9.50 2.30 -17.42
N TRP A 50 10.42 1.56 -16.81
CA TRP A 50 10.78 0.22 -17.28
C TRP A 50 9.65 -0.80 -17.14
N LYS A 51 8.65 -0.57 -16.28
CA LYS A 51 7.47 -1.44 -16.20
C LYS A 51 6.68 -1.35 -17.51
N LEU A 52 6.40 -0.14 -18.00
CA LEU A 52 5.71 0.05 -19.29
C LEU A 52 6.49 -0.56 -20.47
N ALA A 53 7.82 -0.48 -20.43
CA ALA A 53 8.68 -1.07 -21.46
C ALA A 53 8.59 -2.62 -21.46
N TYR A 54 8.55 -3.25 -20.29
CA TYR A 54 8.36 -4.70 -20.18
C TYR A 54 6.96 -5.12 -20.64
N GLU A 55 5.93 -4.36 -20.26
CA GLU A 55 4.56 -4.59 -20.76
C GLU A 55 4.50 -4.50 -22.29
N ALA A 56 5.20 -3.55 -22.92
CA ALA A 56 5.28 -3.47 -24.39
C ALA A 56 5.92 -4.72 -25.02
N GLY A 57 6.94 -5.29 -24.38
CA GLY A 57 7.55 -6.56 -24.81
C GLY A 57 6.56 -7.72 -24.73
N GLU A 58 5.81 -7.84 -23.64
CA GLU A 58 4.77 -8.87 -23.48
C GLU A 58 3.65 -8.70 -24.52
N VAL A 59 3.21 -7.46 -24.78
CA VAL A 59 2.22 -7.16 -25.82
C VAL A 59 2.76 -7.54 -27.20
N ALA A 60 4.05 -7.35 -27.49
CA ALA A 60 4.65 -7.79 -28.75
C ALA A 60 4.58 -9.33 -28.92
N LEU A 61 4.73 -10.10 -27.83
CA LEU A 61 4.50 -11.55 -27.85
C LEU A 61 3.05 -11.91 -28.14
N ILE A 62 2.09 -11.17 -27.57
CA ILE A 62 0.65 -11.35 -27.83
C ILE A 62 0.35 -11.11 -29.31
N LEU A 63 0.86 -10.02 -29.89
CA LEU A 63 0.69 -9.71 -31.31
C LEU A 63 1.34 -10.78 -32.21
N PHE A 64 2.52 -11.27 -31.83
CA PHE A 64 3.18 -12.39 -32.52
C PHE A 64 2.31 -13.66 -32.47
N LEU A 65 1.80 -14.03 -31.29
CA LEU A 65 0.98 -15.21 -31.10
C LEU A 65 -0.37 -15.10 -31.81
N ARG A 66 -0.99 -13.93 -31.83
CA ARG A 66 -2.21 -13.70 -32.61
C ARG A 66 -1.99 -13.97 -34.10
N LYS A 67 -0.85 -13.51 -34.63
CA LYS A 67 -0.54 -13.64 -36.06
C LYS A 67 -0.12 -15.06 -36.45
N PHE A 68 0.67 -15.73 -35.62
CA PHE A 68 1.31 -17.01 -35.98
C PHE A 68 0.89 -18.21 -35.13
N GLY A 69 0.32 -17.99 -33.94
CA GLY A 69 0.13 -19.00 -32.91
C GLY A 69 -0.75 -20.18 -33.35
N ARG A 70 -1.87 -19.93 -34.04
CA ARG A 70 -2.72 -21.02 -34.57
C ARG A 70 -1.99 -21.86 -35.62
N ALA A 71 -1.25 -21.23 -36.51
CA ALA A 71 -0.45 -21.93 -37.52
C ALA A 71 0.70 -22.72 -36.89
N LEU A 72 1.37 -22.15 -35.87
CA LEU A 72 2.42 -22.81 -35.11
C LEU A 72 1.88 -24.03 -34.35
N LEU A 73 0.72 -23.90 -33.70
CA LEU A 73 0.08 -25.00 -32.98
C LEU A 73 -0.34 -26.12 -33.95
N ALA A 74 -0.98 -25.77 -35.07
CA ALA A 74 -1.37 -26.74 -36.09
C ALA A 74 -0.16 -27.46 -36.70
N ARG A 75 0.95 -26.75 -36.94
CA ARG A 75 2.19 -27.33 -37.49
C ARG A 75 2.94 -28.19 -36.47
N ALA A 76 2.97 -27.78 -35.21
CA ALA A 76 3.63 -28.53 -34.14
C ALA A 76 2.88 -29.82 -33.77
N GLY A 77 1.55 -29.83 -33.93
CA GLY A 77 0.69 -30.99 -33.68
C GLY A 77 0.48 -31.34 -32.20
N SER A 78 1.29 -30.79 -31.28
CA SER A 78 1.11 -30.96 -29.84
C SER A 78 1.66 -29.76 -29.05
N PRO A 79 1.14 -29.49 -27.83
CA PRO A 79 1.73 -28.49 -26.93
C PRO A 79 3.21 -28.75 -26.62
N ALA A 80 3.60 -30.03 -26.46
CA ALA A 80 4.99 -30.40 -26.19
C ALA A 80 5.95 -29.98 -27.32
N ALA A 81 5.53 -30.16 -28.58
CA ALA A 81 6.31 -29.74 -29.74
C ALA A 81 6.33 -28.21 -29.94
N LEU A 82 5.32 -27.50 -29.46
CA LEU A 82 5.23 -26.03 -29.54
C LEU A 82 6.09 -25.33 -28.47
N LEU A 83 6.28 -25.97 -27.31
CA LEU A 83 7.02 -25.43 -26.17
C LEU A 83 8.41 -24.83 -26.52
N PRO A 84 9.32 -25.53 -27.23
CA PRO A 84 10.65 -24.99 -27.54
C PRO A 84 10.58 -23.75 -28.45
N ILE A 85 9.56 -23.66 -29.31
CA ILE A 85 9.36 -22.50 -30.18
C ILE A 85 8.97 -21.29 -29.33
N LEU A 86 8.00 -21.45 -28.43
CA LEU A 86 7.57 -20.35 -27.54
C LEU A 86 8.67 -19.94 -26.57
N ALA A 87 9.44 -20.89 -26.03
CA ALA A 87 10.59 -20.61 -25.18
C ALA A 87 11.65 -19.80 -25.94
N LYS A 88 11.92 -20.13 -27.21
CA LYS A 88 12.85 -19.38 -28.06
C LYS A 88 12.36 -17.96 -28.32
N VAL A 89 11.09 -17.78 -28.70
CA VAL A 89 10.52 -16.46 -29.01
C VAL A 89 10.46 -15.58 -27.76
N ALA A 90 10.02 -16.11 -26.62
CA ALA A 90 10.06 -15.39 -25.34
C ALA A 90 11.51 -15.04 -24.93
N GLY A 91 12.48 -15.88 -25.30
CA GLY A 91 13.90 -15.66 -25.03
C GLY A 91 14.52 -14.47 -25.77
N LEU A 92 13.88 -13.97 -26.85
CA LEU A 92 14.33 -12.82 -27.63
C LEU A 92 14.13 -11.49 -26.90
N LEU A 93 13.26 -11.45 -25.88
CA LEU A 93 13.02 -10.28 -25.05
C LEU A 93 14.06 -10.14 -23.92
N PRO A 94 14.28 -8.91 -23.43
CA PRO A 94 15.21 -8.67 -22.32
C PRO A 94 14.65 -9.25 -21.01
N THR A 95 15.54 -9.60 -20.09
CA THR A 95 15.15 -10.01 -18.74
C THR A 95 14.63 -8.81 -17.95
N HIS A 96 13.59 -9.02 -17.12
CA HIS A 96 13.01 -7.98 -16.27
C HIS A 96 13.92 -7.70 -15.06
N THR A 97 15.02 -6.99 -15.28
CA THR A 97 16.06 -6.70 -14.27
C THR A 97 15.81 -5.42 -13.47
N ARG A 98 14.93 -4.53 -13.94
CA ARG A 98 14.59 -3.26 -13.28
C ARG A 98 13.22 -3.36 -12.65
N ARG A 99 13.12 -3.21 -11.33
CA ARG A 99 11.86 -3.31 -10.60
C ARG A 99 11.34 -1.92 -10.24
N SER A 100 10.06 -1.66 -10.49
CA SER A 100 9.37 -0.51 -9.91
C SER A 100 8.79 -0.89 -8.55
N GLU A 101 8.56 0.09 -7.68
CA GLU A 101 7.89 -0.13 -6.38
C GLU A 101 6.51 -0.81 -6.54
N GLU A 102 5.82 -0.53 -7.65
CA GLU A 102 4.52 -1.12 -7.97
C GLU A 102 4.61 -2.61 -8.30
N MET A 103 5.65 -3.03 -9.06
CA MET A 103 5.90 -4.44 -9.36
C MET A 103 6.24 -5.24 -8.11
N GLU A 104 6.99 -4.66 -7.16
CA GLU A 104 7.30 -5.32 -5.89
C GLU A 104 6.09 -5.39 -4.95
N ARG A 105 5.23 -4.35 -4.95
CA ARG A 105 4.07 -4.25 -4.06
C ARG A 105 2.93 -5.19 -4.45
N PHE A 106 2.61 -5.33 -5.73
CA PHE A 106 1.46 -6.14 -6.18
C PHE A 106 1.83 -7.55 -6.66
N GLN A 107 3.14 -7.91 -6.68
CA GLN A 107 3.64 -9.18 -7.22
C GLN A 107 3.06 -9.52 -8.60
N GLN A 108 2.92 -8.50 -9.45
CA GLN A 108 2.31 -8.57 -10.77
C GLN A 108 3.28 -9.18 -11.80
N PHE A 109 3.60 -10.46 -11.64
CA PHE A 109 4.38 -11.21 -12.62
C PHE A 109 3.45 -11.80 -13.68
N SER A 110 3.61 -11.39 -14.94
CA SER A 110 2.92 -12.03 -16.05
C SER A 110 3.37 -13.48 -16.20
N THR A 111 2.48 -14.34 -16.67
CA THR A 111 2.77 -15.77 -16.84
C THR A 111 3.70 -15.98 -18.04
N PRO A 112 4.89 -16.58 -17.86
CA PRO A 112 5.78 -16.89 -18.96
C PRO A 112 5.12 -17.85 -19.96
N LEU A 113 5.32 -17.64 -21.27
CA LEU A 113 4.70 -18.47 -22.32
C LEU A 113 4.89 -19.99 -22.13
N PRO A 114 6.06 -20.51 -21.71
CA PRO A 114 6.21 -21.93 -21.42
C PRO A 114 5.23 -22.45 -20.36
N MET A 115 5.08 -21.70 -19.27
CA MET A 115 4.16 -22.05 -18.18
C MET A 115 2.70 -21.91 -18.63
N GLY A 116 2.38 -20.84 -19.38
CA GLY A 116 1.05 -20.65 -19.94
C GLY A 116 0.63 -21.78 -20.88
N LEU A 117 1.55 -22.30 -21.69
CA LEU A 117 1.29 -23.44 -22.57
C LEU A 117 1.02 -24.74 -21.78
N ALA A 118 1.76 -24.96 -20.70
CA ALA A 118 1.51 -26.07 -19.79
C ALA A 118 0.12 -25.96 -19.13
N ALA A 119 -0.27 -24.75 -18.71
CA ALA A 119 -1.61 -24.50 -18.16
C ALA A 119 -2.71 -24.73 -19.21
N VAL A 120 -2.53 -24.30 -20.47
CA VAL A 120 -3.51 -24.56 -21.55
C VAL A 120 -3.64 -26.05 -21.85
N ALA A 121 -2.53 -26.81 -21.82
CA ALA A 121 -2.57 -28.26 -21.98
C ALA A 121 -3.36 -28.94 -20.86
N ALA A 122 -3.20 -28.49 -19.62
CA ALA A 122 -3.97 -28.98 -18.48
C ALA A 122 -5.46 -28.59 -18.55
N ALA A 123 -5.76 -27.41 -19.10
CA ALA A 123 -7.11 -26.88 -19.20
C ALA A 123 -7.98 -27.62 -20.23
N GLN A 124 -7.39 -28.28 -21.23
CA GLN A 124 -8.12 -29.03 -22.27
C GLN A 124 -9.29 -28.21 -22.86
N ILE A 125 -8.96 -27.00 -23.35
CA ILE A 125 -9.92 -26.04 -23.89
C ILE A 125 -10.51 -26.55 -25.21
N THR A 126 -11.80 -26.32 -25.40
CA THR A 126 -12.56 -26.61 -26.61
C THR A 126 -13.23 -25.33 -27.14
N PRO A 127 -13.70 -25.30 -28.41
CA PRO A 127 -14.42 -24.15 -28.96
C PRO A 127 -15.74 -23.80 -28.27
N ARG A 128 -16.26 -24.68 -27.40
CA ARG A 128 -17.48 -24.44 -26.64
C ARG A 128 -17.22 -23.75 -25.31
N ASP A 129 -15.96 -23.59 -24.92
CA ASP A 129 -15.62 -23.09 -23.60
C ASP A 129 -15.63 -21.56 -23.54
N LEU A 130 -16.26 -21.06 -22.47
CA LEU A 130 -15.99 -19.71 -21.96
C LEU A 130 -14.86 -19.83 -20.94
N VAL A 131 -13.71 -19.25 -21.28
CA VAL A 131 -12.49 -19.21 -20.47
C VAL A 131 -12.43 -17.88 -19.74
N LEU A 132 -12.51 -17.91 -18.41
CA LEU A 132 -12.29 -16.74 -17.57
C LEU A 132 -10.83 -16.70 -17.10
N GLU A 133 -10.17 -15.57 -17.31
CA GLU A 133 -8.90 -15.24 -16.68
C GLU A 133 -9.11 -14.10 -15.67
N PRO A 134 -9.21 -14.41 -14.36
CA PRO A 134 -9.58 -13.43 -13.34
C PRO A 134 -8.44 -12.45 -13.00
N SER A 135 -7.20 -12.79 -13.36
CA SER A 135 -5.99 -12.00 -13.10
C SER A 135 -5.17 -11.91 -14.40
N ALA A 136 -5.71 -11.23 -15.40
CA ALA A 136 -5.29 -11.38 -16.79
C ALA A 136 -3.93 -10.76 -17.14
N GLY A 137 -3.42 -9.84 -16.33
CA GLY A 137 -2.18 -9.12 -16.61
C GLY A 137 -2.24 -8.44 -17.98
N THR A 138 -1.22 -8.64 -18.80
CA THR A 138 -1.21 -8.17 -20.20
C THR A 138 -1.99 -9.06 -21.16
N GLY A 139 -2.39 -10.28 -20.74
CA GLY A 139 -3.16 -11.23 -21.55
C GLY A 139 -2.34 -12.34 -22.22
N LEU A 140 -1.15 -12.67 -21.71
CA LEU A 140 -0.33 -13.77 -22.25
C LEU A 140 -0.99 -15.15 -22.12
N LEU A 141 -1.78 -15.39 -21.07
CA LEU A 141 -2.53 -16.64 -20.91
C LEU A 141 -3.80 -16.61 -21.77
N ALA A 142 -4.52 -15.48 -21.78
CA ALA A 142 -5.67 -15.21 -22.62
C ALA A 142 -5.42 -15.51 -24.11
N ILE A 143 -4.30 -15.05 -24.68
CA ILE A 143 -4.00 -15.30 -26.10
C ILE A 143 -3.79 -16.80 -26.37
N LEU A 144 -3.19 -17.54 -25.44
CA LEU A 144 -3.01 -19.00 -25.58
C LEU A 144 -4.36 -19.73 -25.50
N ALA A 145 -5.27 -19.29 -24.62
CA ALA A 145 -6.63 -19.81 -24.55
C ALA A 145 -7.45 -19.53 -25.83
N GLU A 146 -7.31 -18.33 -26.42
CA GLU A 146 -7.95 -17.97 -27.70
C GLU A 146 -7.38 -18.76 -28.89
N ILE A 147 -6.08 -19.08 -28.87
CA ILE A 147 -5.43 -19.95 -29.86
C ILE A 147 -5.92 -21.39 -29.74
N ALA A 148 -6.14 -21.88 -28.51
CA ALA A 148 -6.74 -23.19 -28.25
C ALA A 148 -8.24 -23.26 -28.63
N GLY A 149 -8.87 -22.11 -28.93
CA GLY A 149 -10.22 -22.01 -29.47
C GLY A 149 -11.28 -21.52 -28.48
N GLY A 150 -10.92 -21.22 -27.23
CA GLY A 150 -11.85 -20.74 -26.22
C GLY A 150 -12.35 -19.32 -26.47
N THR A 151 -13.56 -19.02 -26.00
CA THR A 151 -14.08 -17.64 -25.89
C THR A 151 -13.62 -17.03 -24.58
N LEU A 152 -13.19 -15.78 -24.58
CA LEU A 152 -12.55 -15.16 -23.41
C LEU A 152 -13.51 -14.28 -22.61
N ALA A 153 -13.38 -14.34 -21.28
CA ALA A 153 -13.79 -13.29 -20.34
C ALA A 153 -12.57 -12.91 -19.49
N LEU A 154 -12.28 -11.62 -19.37
CA LEU A 154 -11.02 -11.14 -18.81
C LEU A 154 -11.29 -10.18 -17.63
N ASN A 155 -10.46 -10.27 -16.60
CA ASN A 155 -10.48 -9.34 -15.48
C ASN A 155 -9.06 -8.92 -15.11
N GLU A 156 -8.84 -7.62 -14.90
CA GLU A 156 -7.56 -7.09 -14.47
C GLU A 156 -7.76 -5.83 -13.62
N LEU A 157 -7.12 -5.79 -12.46
CA LEU A 157 -7.27 -4.71 -11.47
C LEU A 157 -6.51 -3.44 -11.86
N ALA A 158 -5.37 -3.57 -12.54
CA ALA A 158 -4.57 -2.41 -12.95
C ALA A 158 -5.14 -1.74 -14.20
N ASP A 159 -5.52 -0.45 -14.09
CA ASP A 159 -6.15 0.33 -15.16
C ASP A 159 -5.41 0.25 -16.51
N THR A 160 -4.08 0.46 -16.51
CA THR A 160 -3.27 0.40 -17.73
C THR A 160 -3.37 -0.96 -18.42
N ARG A 161 -3.34 -2.05 -17.65
CA ARG A 161 -3.42 -3.41 -18.20
C ARG A 161 -4.84 -3.76 -18.64
N ALA A 162 -5.86 -3.33 -17.91
CA ALA A 162 -7.24 -3.45 -18.34
C ALA A 162 -7.48 -2.72 -19.68
N ASP A 163 -6.91 -1.53 -19.85
CA ASP A 163 -6.96 -0.79 -21.11
C ASP A 163 -6.19 -1.49 -22.24
N LEU A 164 -5.02 -2.07 -21.95
CA LEU A 164 -4.31 -2.95 -22.90
C LEU A 164 -5.17 -4.13 -23.32
N LEU A 165 -5.82 -4.83 -22.39
CA LEU A 165 -6.69 -5.97 -22.69
C LEU A 165 -7.87 -5.55 -23.59
N ARG A 166 -8.45 -4.35 -23.38
CA ARG A 166 -9.53 -3.82 -24.24
C ARG A 166 -9.05 -3.55 -25.66
N LEU A 167 -7.83 -3.03 -25.82
CA LEU A 167 -7.22 -2.80 -27.14
C LEU A 167 -6.81 -4.12 -27.81
N LEU A 168 -6.28 -5.06 -27.03
CA LEU A 168 -5.76 -6.32 -27.52
C LEU A 168 -6.86 -7.34 -27.76
N PHE A 169 -7.99 -7.35 -27.05
CA PHE A 169 -9.06 -8.34 -27.23
C PHE A 169 -10.39 -7.65 -27.51
N PRO A 170 -10.52 -6.98 -28.68
CA PRO A 170 -11.71 -6.21 -28.99
C PRO A 170 -12.96 -7.11 -29.02
N GLY A 171 -14.04 -6.64 -28.40
CA GLY A 171 -15.30 -7.39 -28.32
C GLY A 171 -15.32 -8.49 -27.26
N ARG A 172 -14.30 -8.62 -26.41
CA ARG A 172 -14.32 -9.47 -25.22
C ARG A 172 -14.65 -8.65 -23.97
N PRO A 173 -15.42 -9.19 -23.01
CA PRO A 173 -15.68 -8.50 -21.76
C PRO A 173 -14.40 -8.38 -20.94
N VAL A 174 -14.09 -7.15 -20.51
CA VAL A 174 -12.95 -6.82 -19.63
C VAL A 174 -13.46 -6.07 -18.41
N THR A 175 -13.42 -6.73 -17.25
CA THR A 175 -13.79 -6.16 -15.95
C THR A 175 -12.55 -5.78 -15.13
N THR A 176 -12.75 -5.01 -14.06
CA THR A 176 -11.66 -4.50 -13.19
C THR A 176 -11.93 -4.75 -11.71
N PHE A 177 -12.52 -5.91 -11.39
CA PHE A 177 -12.86 -6.31 -10.02
C PHE A 177 -11.66 -6.92 -9.30
N ASP A 178 -11.67 -6.91 -7.96
CA ASP A 178 -10.75 -7.73 -7.17
C ASP A 178 -11.06 -9.21 -7.45
N ALA A 179 -10.08 -9.94 -7.99
CA ALA A 179 -10.20 -11.34 -8.36
C ALA A 179 -10.49 -12.26 -7.16
N ALA A 180 -10.19 -11.82 -5.93
CA ALA A 180 -10.57 -12.53 -4.72
C ALA A 180 -12.09 -12.50 -4.42
N GLN A 181 -12.85 -11.65 -5.12
CA GLN A 181 -14.30 -11.45 -5.01
C GLN A 181 -14.97 -11.55 -6.40
N ILE A 182 -14.32 -12.24 -7.34
CA ILE A 182 -14.81 -12.29 -8.73
C ILE A 182 -16.21 -12.91 -8.82
N ASP A 183 -16.50 -13.86 -7.94
CA ASP A 183 -17.83 -14.47 -7.83
C ASP A 183 -18.90 -13.52 -7.28
N ASP A 184 -18.54 -12.51 -6.50
CA ASP A 184 -19.52 -11.57 -5.95
C ASP A 184 -19.92 -10.50 -6.98
N HIS A 185 -19.04 -10.24 -7.96
CA HIS A 185 -19.15 -9.09 -8.87
C HIS A 185 -19.50 -9.44 -10.32
N LEU A 186 -19.12 -10.63 -10.81
CA LEU A 186 -19.48 -11.03 -12.17
C LEU A 186 -20.98 -11.30 -12.28
N ASP A 187 -21.57 -10.89 -13.39
CA ASP A 187 -22.99 -11.13 -13.70
C ASP A 187 -23.31 -12.63 -13.58
N VAL A 188 -24.45 -12.96 -12.96
CA VAL A 188 -24.91 -14.35 -12.74
C VAL A 188 -24.98 -15.14 -14.05
N SER A 189 -25.22 -14.48 -15.18
CA SER A 189 -25.24 -15.07 -16.52
C SER A 189 -23.86 -15.49 -17.04
N SER A 190 -22.77 -15.06 -16.41
CA SER A 190 -21.41 -15.45 -16.76
C SER A 190 -20.96 -16.66 -15.95
N SER A 191 -21.16 -17.85 -16.53
CA SER A 191 -20.73 -19.14 -15.97
C SER A 191 -19.59 -19.73 -16.81
N PRO A 192 -18.33 -19.41 -16.52
CA PRO A 192 -17.20 -19.96 -17.28
C PRO A 192 -17.10 -21.47 -17.08
N SER A 193 -16.83 -22.21 -18.15
CA SER A 193 -16.58 -23.66 -18.10
C SER A 193 -15.11 -23.99 -17.84
N VAL A 194 -14.22 -23.02 -18.06
CA VAL A 194 -12.79 -23.10 -17.77
C VAL A 194 -12.35 -21.82 -17.08
N ILE A 195 -11.58 -21.94 -16.01
CA ILE A 195 -10.87 -20.81 -15.41
C ILE A 195 -9.37 -21.10 -15.48
N MET A 196 -8.59 -20.14 -15.93
CA MET A 196 -7.14 -20.19 -15.92
C MET A 196 -6.59 -18.99 -15.18
N MET A 197 -5.68 -19.19 -14.24
CA MET A 197 -5.21 -18.07 -13.41
C MET A 197 -3.79 -18.24 -12.90
N ASN A 198 -3.14 -17.10 -12.72
CA ASN A 198 -1.88 -16.94 -12.00
C ASN A 198 -2.10 -15.91 -10.87
N PRO A 199 -2.78 -16.31 -9.77
CA PRO A 199 -3.07 -15.40 -8.68
C PRO A 199 -1.79 -14.84 -8.06
N PRO A 200 -1.85 -13.65 -7.42
CA PRO A 200 -0.72 -13.12 -6.68
C PRO A 200 -0.29 -14.10 -5.58
N PHE A 201 1.00 -14.48 -5.57
CA PHE A 201 1.50 -15.58 -4.72
C PHE A 201 1.50 -15.27 -3.22
N SER A 202 1.54 -14.00 -2.83
CA SER A 202 1.44 -13.59 -1.41
C SER A 202 0.91 -12.16 -1.18
N ALA A 203 0.46 -11.48 -2.25
CA ALA A 203 -0.13 -10.15 -2.17
C ALA A 203 -1.66 -10.26 -2.26
N GLN A 204 -2.35 -9.62 -1.33
CA GLN A 204 -3.78 -9.37 -1.42
C GLN A 204 -3.94 -7.92 -1.91
N ALA A 205 -4.91 -7.64 -2.79
CA ALA A 205 -5.23 -6.26 -3.12
C ALA A 205 -5.55 -5.49 -1.82
N ASN A 206 -4.90 -4.35 -1.62
CA ASN A 206 -5.12 -3.43 -0.49
C ASN A 206 -4.74 -3.96 0.91
N VAL A 207 -3.79 -4.91 1.03
CA VAL A 207 -3.22 -5.36 2.32
C VAL A 207 -1.69 -5.36 2.24
N ASP A 208 -1.01 -4.63 3.15
CA ASP A 208 0.45 -4.73 3.32
C ASP A 208 0.78 -5.92 4.25
N GLY A 209 1.29 -7.00 3.67
CA GLY A 209 1.74 -8.21 4.37
C GLY A 209 1.71 -9.46 3.46
N ARG A 210 2.62 -10.41 3.67
CA ARG A 210 2.53 -11.73 3.01
C ARG A 210 1.34 -12.47 3.62
N SER A 211 0.17 -12.39 2.99
CA SER A 211 -1.01 -13.14 3.42
C SER A 211 -0.88 -14.56 2.88
N THR A 212 -0.85 -15.53 3.78
CA THR A 212 -0.98 -16.95 3.42
C THR A 212 -2.35 -17.22 2.78
N GLU A 213 -3.37 -16.43 3.05
CA GLU A 213 -4.73 -16.69 2.56
C GLU A 213 -5.07 -16.04 1.20
N ALA A 214 -4.21 -15.16 0.67
CA ALA A 214 -4.49 -14.45 -0.58
C ALA A 214 -4.73 -15.42 -1.76
N THR A 215 -3.82 -16.37 -1.97
CA THR A 215 -3.97 -17.40 -3.02
C THR A 215 -5.23 -18.24 -2.77
N ALA A 216 -5.49 -18.63 -1.52
CA ALA A 216 -6.66 -19.45 -1.17
C ALA A 216 -7.99 -18.75 -1.49
N ARG A 217 -8.13 -17.47 -1.16
CA ARG A 217 -9.33 -16.66 -1.48
C ARG A 217 -9.61 -16.58 -2.98
N HIS A 218 -8.57 -16.31 -3.77
CA HIS A 218 -8.69 -16.26 -5.23
C HIS A 218 -9.15 -17.60 -5.80
N LEU A 219 -8.60 -18.72 -5.34
CA LEU A 219 -9.04 -20.05 -5.76
C LEU A 219 -10.48 -20.35 -5.33
N ARG A 220 -10.88 -20.00 -4.09
CA ARG A 220 -12.26 -20.20 -3.62
C ARG A 220 -13.26 -19.42 -4.47
N SER A 221 -13.01 -18.14 -4.73
CA SER A 221 -13.90 -17.31 -5.55
C SER A 221 -13.95 -17.80 -6.99
N ALA A 222 -12.81 -18.19 -7.58
CA ALA A 222 -12.78 -18.81 -8.90
C ALA A 222 -13.59 -20.13 -8.96
N LEU A 223 -13.41 -21.04 -7.99
CA LEU A 223 -14.18 -22.29 -7.93
C LEU A 223 -15.68 -22.04 -7.74
N ALA A 224 -16.05 -21.04 -6.93
CA ALA A 224 -17.45 -20.67 -6.74
C ALA A 224 -18.09 -20.22 -8.07
N ARG A 225 -17.37 -19.41 -8.86
CA ARG A 225 -17.82 -18.91 -10.17
C ARG A 225 -17.79 -19.95 -11.28
N LEU A 226 -16.92 -20.96 -11.21
CA LEU A 226 -16.81 -22.01 -12.22
C LEU A 226 -18.13 -22.78 -12.40
N ALA A 227 -18.53 -23.07 -13.63
CA ALA A 227 -19.72 -23.89 -13.89
C ALA A 227 -19.55 -25.31 -13.31
N PRO A 228 -20.62 -26.00 -12.86
CA PRO A 228 -20.56 -27.40 -12.47
C PRO A 228 -19.97 -28.28 -13.60
N GLY A 229 -19.02 -29.17 -13.26
CA GLY A 229 -18.27 -29.94 -14.26
C GLY A 229 -17.19 -29.13 -15.01
N GLY A 230 -17.01 -27.85 -14.71
CA GLY A 230 -15.95 -27.00 -15.25
C GLY A 230 -14.59 -27.32 -14.65
N ARG A 231 -13.52 -26.80 -15.28
CA ARG A 231 -12.12 -27.01 -14.86
C ARG A 231 -11.43 -25.69 -14.49
N LEU A 232 -10.79 -25.66 -13.33
CA LEU A 232 -9.89 -24.59 -12.88
C LEU A 232 -8.43 -25.05 -13.01
N VAL A 233 -7.60 -24.23 -13.66
CA VAL A 233 -6.14 -24.39 -13.71
C VAL A 233 -5.48 -23.19 -13.05
N ALA A 234 -4.79 -23.42 -11.92
CA ALA A 234 -4.14 -22.39 -11.14
C ALA A 234 -2.62 -22.58 -11.09
N ILE A 235 -1.88 -21.50 -11.35
CA ILE A 235 -0.44 -21.41 -11.16
C ILE A 235 -0.17 -20.79 -9.79
N THR A 236 0.48 -21.52 -8.88
CA THR A 236 0.76 -21.06 -7.51
C THR A 236 2.23 -21.30 -7.14
N GLY A 237 2.69 -20.78 -6.00
CA GLY A 237 4.02 -21.09 -5.48
C GLY A 237 4.15 -22.58 -5.10
N ALA A 238 5.31 -23.20 -5.28
CA ALA A 238 5.49 -24.64 -5.08
C ALA A 238 5.10 -25.13 -3.68
N GLY A 239 5.26 -24.27 -2.66
CA GLY A 239 4.87 -24.54 -1.28
C GLY A 239 3.36 -24.63 -1.03
N PHE A 240 2.50 -24.13 -1.95
CA PHE A 240 1.04 -24.27 -1.87
C PHE A 240 0.61 -25.68 -2.31
N ALA A 241 0.88 -26.67 -1.46
CA ALA A 241 0.72 -28.09 -1.78
C ALA A 241 -0.29 -28.80 -0.86
N PRO A 242 -1.05 -29.78 -1.39
CA PRO A 242 -2.02 -30.53 -0.58
C PRO A 242 -1.36 -31.35 0.53
N VAL A 243 -0.10 -31.74 0.34
CA VAL A 243 0.70 -32.50 1.33
C VAL A 243 1.40 -31.63 2.37
N ALA A 244 1.41 -30.31 2.17
CA ALA A 244 2.04 -29.40 3.11
C ALA A 244 1.07 -29.13 4.28
N PRO A 245 1.47 -29.40 5.55
CA PRO A 245 0.57 -29.26 6.70
C PRO A 245 -0.08 -27.89 6.83
N ALA A 246 0.66 -26.82 6.49
CA ALA A 246 0.18 -25.44 6.51
C ALA A 246 -1.04 -25.18 5.60
N TRP A 247 -1.29 -26.03 4.60
CA TRP A 247 -2.37 -25.88 3.63
C TRP A 247 -3.45 -26.96 3.71
N ALA A 248 -3.34 -27.90 4.65
CA ALA A 248 -4.25 -29.04 4.76
C ALA A 248 -5.72 -28.59 4.89
N GLU A 249 -6.00 -27.60 5.74
CA GLU A 249 -7.34 -27.04 5.90
C GLU A 249 -7.84 -26.34 4.62
N THR A 250 -6.95 -25.60 3.95
CA THR A 250 -7.29 -24.88 2.72
C THR A 250 -7.67 -25.85 1.61
N PHE A 251 -6.88 -26.91 1.39
CA PHE A 251 -7.21 -27.94 0.42
C PHE A 251 -8.44 -28.75 0.85
N GLY A 252 -8.66 -28.96 2.15
CA GLY A 252 -9.91 -29.52 2.68
C GLY A 252 -11.12 -28.73 2.18
N ARG A 253 -11.14 -27.42 2.41
CA ARG A 253 -12.25 -26.54 1.96
C ARG A 253 -12.38 -26.46 0.43
N LEU A 254 -11.26 -26.35 -0.31
CA LEU A 254 -11.30 -26.31 -1.78
C LEU A 254 -11.85 -27.63 -2.36
N THR A 255 -11.61 -28.75 -1.69
CA THR A 255 -12.02 -30.07 -2.15
C THR A 255 -13.39 -30.52 -1.65
N GLU A 256 -14.11 -29.68 -0.90
CA GLU A 256 -15.53 -29.90 -0.60
C GLU A 256 -16.40 -29.77 -1.86
N THR A 257 -16.03 -28.86 -2.76
CA THR A 257 -16.83 -28.49 -3.95
C THR A 257 -16.14 -28.81 -5.27
N ALA A 258 -14.89 -29.26 -5.23
CA ALA A 258 -14.10 -29.63 -6.40
C ALA A 258 -13.19 -30.83 -6.13
N HIS A 259 -12.76 -31.50 -7.19
CA HIS A 259 -11.80 -32.59 -7.13
C HIS A 259 -10.44 -32.11 -7.64
N LEU A 260 -9.39 -32.20 -6.82
CA LEU A 260 -8.01 -31.94 -7.25
C LEU A 260 -7.52 -33.14 -8.07
N VAL A 261 -7.51 -32.99 -9.40
CA VAL A 261 -7.19 -34.08 -10.34
C VAL A 261 -5.72 -34.17 -10.68
N PHE A 262 -4.98 -33.06 -10.60
CA PHE A 262 -3.54 -33.03 -10.86
C PHE A 262 -2.87 -31.89 -10.10
N THR A 263 -1.64 -32.14 -9.64
CA THR A 263 -0.75 -31.06 -9.18
C THR A 263 0.72 -31.40 -9.47
N GLY A 264 1.47 -30.44 -9.97
CA GLY A 264 2.87 -30.62 -10.35
C GLY A 264 3.70 -29.38 -10.12
N ALA A 265 4.77 -29.50 -9.32
CA ALA A 265 5.73 -28.43 -9.08
C ALA A 265 6.85 -28.44 -10.12
N VAL A 266 7.41 -27.27 -10.41
CA VAL A 266 8.57 -27.06 -11.28
C VAL A 266 9.63 -26.20 -10.59
N SER A 267 10.89 -26.54 -10.81
CA SER A 267 12.05 -25.81 -10.31
C SER A 267 12.08 -24.36 -10.81
N GLY A 268 12.73 -23.48 -10.03
CA GLY A 268 12.67 -22.02 -10.09
C GLY A 268 13.14 -21.34 -11.38
N ALA A 269 13.55 -22.07 -12.43
CA ALA A 269 13.99 -21.47 -13.69
C ALA A 269 12.83 -20.89 -14.54
N ALA A 270 11.57 -21.31 -14.29
CA ALA A 270 10.44 -21.00 -15.16
C ALA A 270 10.12 -19.49 -15.29
N PHE A 271 10.35 -18.72 -14.22
CA PHE A 271 10.06 -17.27 -14.19
C PHE A 271 11.32 -16.40 -14.23
N ALA A 272 12.51 -16.97 -14.44
CA ALA A 272 13.78 -16.25 -14.34
C ALA A 272 13.84 -15.02 -15.26
N LYS A 273 13.26 -15.12 -16.46
CA LYS A 273 13.14 -14.01 -17.43
C LYS A 273 12.23 -12.87 -16.97
N HIS A 274 11.24 -13.17 -16.14
CA HIS A 274 10.33 -12.21 -15.53
C HIS A 274 10.84 -11.71 -14.16
N GLY A 275 12.11 -12.01 -13.82
CA GLY A 275 12.81 -11.44 -12.68
C GLY A 275 12.64 -12.17 -11.36
N THR A 276 12.17 -13.42 -11.36
CA THR A 276 12.02 -14.25 -10.15
C THR A 276 12.43 -15.70 -10.38
N SER A 277 13.00 -16.34 -9.36
CA SER A 277 13.43 -17.73 -9.39
C SER A 277 12.69 -18.63 -8.39
N PHE A 278 11.50 -18.21 -7.94
CA PHE A 278 10.70 -19.03 -7.04
C PHE A 278 10.18 -20.28 -7.75
N GLU A 279 10.21 -21.40 -7.03
CA GLU A 279 9.58 -22.64 -7.48
C GLU A 279 8.07 -22.45 -7.55
N THR A 280 7.46 -22.95 -8.63
CA THR A 280 6.03 -22.79 -8.90
C THR A 280 5.37 -24.12 -9.17
N ARG A 281 4.04 -24.17 -9.22
CA ARG A 281 3.27 -25.37 -9.50
C ARG A 281 2.01 -25.06 -10.30
N ILE A 282 1.54 -26.04 -11.06
CA ILE A 282 0.22 -26.05 -11.66
C ILE A 282 -0.66 -27.00 -10.85
N SER A 283 -1.86 -26.55 -10.47
CA SER A 283 -2.90 -27.39 -9.86
C SER A 283 -4.17 -27.32 -10.69
N VAL A 284 -4.81 -28.48 -10.88
CA VAL A 284 -6.00 -28.65 -11.74
C VAL A 284 -7.14 -29.17 -10.88
N PHE A 285 -8.23 -28.43 -10.83
CA PHE A 285 -9.44 -28.78 -10.10
C PHE A 285 -10.61 -28.95 -11.06
N ASP A 286 -11.38 -30.02 -10.92
CA ASP A 286 -12.66 -30.20 -11.61
C ASP A 286 -13.79 -29.92 -10.61
N LYS A 287 -14.69 -28.99 -10.92
CA LYS A 287 -15.81 -28.67 -10.04
C LYS A 287 -16.81 -29.82 -10.04
N CYS A 288 -17.17 -30.30 -8.85
CA CYS A 288 -18.10 -31.41 -8.68
C CYS A 288 -19.48 -31.03 -9.21
N ARG A 289 -20.17 -32.00 -9.82
CA ARG A 289 -21.58 -31.84 -10.16
C ARG A 289 -22.44 -32.01 -8.91
N CYS A 290 -23.71 -31.61 -9.02
CA CYS A 290 -24.65 -31.72 -7.90
C CYS A 290 -24.73 -33.18 -7.40
N GLY A 291 -24.32 -33.41 -6.15
CA GLY A 291 -24.31 -34.73 -5.51
C GLY A 291 -23.01 -35.53 -5.61
N GLU A 292 -22.02 -35.08 -6.40
CA GLU A 292 -20.68 -35.67 -6.41
C GLU A 292 -19.85 -35.17 -5.23
N ARG A 293 -19.05 -36.05 -4.63
CA ARG A 293 -18.11 -35.66 -3.58
C ARG A 293 -16.79 -35.23 -4.20
N GLY A 294 -16.29 -34.08 -3.78
CA GLY A 294 -14.94 -33.65 -4.10
C GLY A 294 -13.90 -34.46 -3.34
N GLY A 295 -12.63 -34.14 -3.58
CA GLY A 295 -11.52 -34.89 -3.02
C GLY A 295 -10.20 -34.61 -3.71
N ILE A 296 -9.23 -35.47 -3.42
CA ILE A 296 -7.86 -35.39 -3.94
C ILE A 296 -7.56 -36.75 -4.57
N THR A 297 -7.09 -36.76 -5.82
CA THR A 297 -6.61 -38.02 -6.44
C THR A 297 -5.49 -38.61 -5.58
N ALA A 298 -5.51 -39.92 -5.35
CA ALA A 298 -4.44 -40.61 -4.62
C ALA A 298 -3.08 -40.42 -5.33
N ASP A 299 -1.99 -40.45 -4.57
CA ASP A 299 -0.61 -40.43 -5.07
C ASP A 299 -0.18 -39.20 -5.90
N LEU A 300 -0.81 -38.05 -5.64
CA LEU A 300 -0.42 -36.77 -6.25
C LEU A 300 0.93 -36.21 -5.73
N ALA A 301 1.49 -36.79 -4.67
CA ALA A 301 2.79 -36.42 -4.14
C ALA A 301 3.91 -36.96 -5.05
N ARG A 302 4.46 -36.11 -5.91
CA ARG A 302 5.59 -36.48 -6.80
C ARG A 302 6.71 -35.46 -6.70
N SER A 303 7.92 -35.89 -7.07
CA SER A 303 9.10 -35.03 -7.13
C SER A 303 8.88 -33.81 -8.02
N ILE A 304 9.58 -32.73 -7.68
CA ILE A 304 9.58 -31.49 -8.46
C ILE A 304 10.13 -31.76 -9.86
N SER A 305 9.44 -31.26 -10.89
CA SER A 305 9.94 -31.32 -12.26
C SER A 305 11.11 -30.33 -12.42
N PRO A 306 12.22 -30.73 -13.04
CA PRO A 306 13.39 -29.86 -13.19
C PRO A 306 13.15 -28.70 -14.17
N ASP A 307 12.23 -28.88 -15.13
CA ASP A 307 11.87 -27.86 -16.10
C ASP A 307 10.39 -27.96 -16.53
N VAL A 308 9.93 -26.96 -17.27
CA VAL A 308 8.54 -26.87 -17.76
C VAL A 308 8.23 -27.95 -18.81
N ALA A 309 9.23 -28.47 -19.54
CA ALA A 309 9.02 -29.52 -20.53
C ALA A 309 8.64 -30.83 -19.85
N GLN A 310 9.31 -31.18 -18.74
CA GLN A 310 8.97 -32.35 -17.94
C GLN A 310 7.62 -32.17 -17.23
N LEU A 311 7.31 -30.97 -16.73
CA LEU A 311 5.98 -30.69 -16.19
C LEU A 311 4.88 -30.87 -17.25
N LEU A 312 5.11 -30.37 -18.47
CA LEU A 312 4.15 -30.50 -19.58
C LEU A 312 3.98 -31.95 -20.02
N ALA A 313 5.06 -32.74 -20.09
CA ALA A 313 4.98 -34.16 -20.38
C ALA A 313 4.13 -34.91 -19.34
N ARG A 314 4.29 -34.57 -18.06
CA ARG A 314 3.44 -35.10 -16.98
C ARG A 314 1.99 -34.66 -17.12
N ILE A 315 1.73 -33.39 -17.43
CA ILE A 315 0.36 -32.89 -17.64
C ILE A 315 -0.34 -33.68 -18.74
N VAL A 316 0.33 -33.90 -19.88
CA VAL A 316 -0.24 -34.65 -21.02
C VAL A 316 -0.51 -36.11 -20.65
N ALA A 317 0.32 -36.72 -19.80
CA ALA A 317 0.19 -38.12 -19.41
C ALA A 317 -0.79 -38.37 -18.25
N GLU A 318 -0.86 -37.44 -17.29
CA GLU A 318 -1.49 -37.66 -15.98
C GLU A 318 -2.82 -36.91 -15.82
N VAL A 319 -3.06 -35.80 -16.54
CA VAL A 319 -4.31 -35.02 -16.38
C VAL A 319 -5.47 -35.75 -17.06
N PRO A 320 -6.53 -36.12 -16.32
CA PRO A 320 -7.66 -36.84 -16.89
C PRO A 320 -8.47 -35.97 -17.87
N PRO A 321 -9.22 -36.60 -18.79
CA PRO A 321 -10.21 -35.90 -19.61
C PRO A 321 -11.17 -35.07 -18.75
N ARG A 322 -11.58 -33.90 -19.24
CA ARG A 322 -12.58 -33.06 -18.56
C ARG A 322 -13.93 -33.77 -18.42
N LEU A 323 -14.62 -33.46 -17.33
CA LEU A 323 -16.02 -33.81 -17.14
C LEU A 323 -16.87 -33.18 -18.25
N THR A 324 -17.89 -33.89 -18.74
CA THR A 324 -18.89 -33.32 -19.65
C THR A 324 -19.67 -32.21 -18.93
N LEU A 325 -20.01 -31.12 -19.61
CA LEU A 325 -20.87 -30.09 -19.01
C LEU A 325 -22.31 -30.58 -19.01
N ASP A 326 -23.07 -30.33 -17.95
CA ASP A 326 -24.50 -30.65 -17.92
C ASP A 326 -25.24 -29.82 -18.99
N ALA A 327 -26.09 -30.47 -19.77
CA ALA A 327 -26.73 -29.90 -20.96
C ALA A 327 -27.71 -28.74 -20.67
N GLY A 328 -27.97 -28.43 -19.39
CA GLY A 328 -28.91 -27.40 -18.94
C GLY A 328 -28.34 -25.99 -18.76
N ASP A 329 -27.02 -25.83 -18.59
CA ASP A 329 -26.41 -24.55 -18.21
C ASP A 329 -25.70 -23.81 -19.37
N VAL A 330 -25.70 -24.38 -20.58
CA VAL A 330 -25.26 -23.64 -21.78
C VAL A 330 -26.44 -22.84 -22.31
N ALA A 331 -26.82 -21.78 -21.60
CA ALA A 331 -27.62 -20.72 -22.18
C ALA A 331 -26.84 -20.16 -23.38
N GLN A 332 -27.35 -20.44 -24.57
CA GLN A 332 -26.75 -20.05 -25.84
C GLN A 332 -26.53 -18.54 -25.87
N SER A 333 -25.29 -18.09 -25.72
CA SER A 333 -24.86 -16.78 -26.18
C SER A 333 -24.79 -16.79 -27.71
N GLN A 334 -25.96 -16.81 -28.35
CA GLN A 334 -26.04 -16.41 -29.75
C GLN A 334 -25.58 -14.96 -29.87
N PRO A 335 -24.77 -14.60 -30.87
CA PRO A 335 -24.47 -13.21 -31.15
C PRO A 335 -25.75 -12.58 -31.71
N ALA A 336 -26.47 -11.83 -30.87
CA ALA A 336 -27.46 -10.87 -31.35
C ALA A 336 -26.72 -9.75 -32.09
N SER A 337 -26.42 -10.00 -33.37
CA SER A 337 -26.11 -8.95 -34.33
C SER A 337 -27.36 -8.07 -34.48
N PRO A 338 -27.31 -6.77 -34.18
CA PRO A 338 -28.38 -5.87 -34.55
C PRO A 338 -28.15 -5.32 -35.97
N PHE A 339 -27.70 -6.11 -36.94
CA PHE A 339 -27.65 -5.63 -38.33
C PHE A 339 -27.98 -6.73 -39.34
N ARG A 340 -29.18 -6.65 -39.91
CA ARG A 340 -29.58 -7.34 -41.13
C ARG A 340 -30.12 -6.31 -42.14
N GLY A 341 -29.36 -6.09 -43.21
CA GLY A 341 -29.88 -5.77 -44.56
C GLY A 341 -29.88 -4.31 -45.05
N LEU A 342 -28.76 -3.89 -45.68
CA LEU A 342 -28.56 -3.38 -47.08
C LEU A 342 -29.54 -2.34 -47.72
N PRO A 343 -29.18 -1.56 -48.78
CA PRO A 343 -27.87 -1.22 -49.40
C PRO A 343 -27.69 0.28 -49.80
N HIS A 344 -26.48 0.62 -50.30
CA HIS A 344 -26.05 1.82 -51.06
C HIS A 344 -27.07 2.90 -51.49
N ARG A 345 -26.76 4.20 -51.19
CA ARG A 345 -26.50 5.27 -52.19
C ARG A 345 -26.11 6.63 -51.57
N ALA A 346 -25.05 7.20 -52.15
CA ALA A 346 -24.76 8.61 -52.50
C ALA A 346 -25.21 9.82 -51.63
N SER A 347 -24.20 10.66 -51.35
CA SER A 347 -24.14 12.15 -51.45
C SER A 347 -25.05 13.07 -50.61
N GLY A 348 -24.40 14.02 -49.90
CA GLY A 348 -24.93 15.37 -49.66
C GLY A 348 -25.01 15.81 -48.18
N PRO A 349 -24.44 16.97 -47.79
CA PRO A 349 -24.43 17.45 -46.42
C PRO A 349 -25.64 18.34 -46.10
N ALA A 350 -26.18 18.25 -44.89
CA ALA A 350 -27.09 19.26 -44.36
C ALA A 350 -26.93 19.42 -42.84
N ALA A 351 -26.57 20.63 -42.44
CA ALA A 351 -26.44 21.09 -41.07
C ALA A 351 -27.81 21.47 -40.47
N ARG A 352 -28.03 21.19 -39.17
CA ARG A 352 -28.64 22.09 -38.16
C ARG A 352 -28.75 21.41 -36.78
N PRO A 353 -28.95 22.16 -35.67
CA PRO A 353 -28.09 22.08 -34.49
C PRO A 353 -28.77 21.39 -33.30
N LEU A 354 -27.95 20.77 -32.44
CA LEU A 354 -28.39 20.29 -31.14
C LEU A 354 -28.37 21.44 -30.12
N ARG A 355 -29.54 21.65 -29.55
CA ARG A 355 -29.85 22.60 -28.47
C ARG A 355 -28.97 22.34 -27.25
N SER A 356 -28.52 23.43 -26.63
CA SER A 356 -27.99 23.39 -25.27
C SER A 356 -29.08 22.99 -24.30
N THR A 357 -28.81 21.97 -23.49
CA THR A 357 -29.51 21.73 -22.23
C THR A 357 -28.52 21.99 -21.11
N ALA A 358 -28.93 22.89 -20.22
CA ALA A 358 -28.16 23.47 -19.13
C ALA A 358 -27.60 22.40 -18.19
N ALA A 359 -26.40 22.69 -17.68
CA ALA A 359 -25.78 21.95 -16.60
C ALA A 359 -26.63 22.07 -15.33
N THR A 360 -27.20 20.95 -14.88
CA THR A 360 -27.79 20.82 -13.56
C THR A 360 -26.66 20.75 -12.54
N LYS A 361 -26.54 21.77 -11.69
CA LYS A 361 -25.73 21.74 -10.48
C LYS A 361 -26.28 20.62 -9.58
N MET A 362 -25.46 19.61 -9.28
CA MET A 362 -25.76 18.67 -8.21
C MET A 362 -25.30 19.29 -6.89
N ASP A 363 -26.23 19.89 -6.15
CA ASP A 363 -26.05 20.12 -4.72
C ASP A 363 -26.25 18.78 -4.00
N VAL A 364 -25.16 18.19 -3.51
CA VAL A 364 -25.21 17.04 -2.61
C VAL A 364 -25.41 17.59 -1.20
N HIS A 365 -26.65 17.68 -0.75
CA HIS A 365 -26.94 17.90 0.67
C HIS A 365 -26.63 16.59 1.43
N VAL A 366 -25.47 16.54 2.10
CA VAL A 366 -25.16 15.51 3.09
C VAL A 366 -26.01 15.80 4.33
N THR A 367 -26.97 14.93 4.63
CA THR A 367 -27.73 15.00 5.88
C THR A 367 -26.77 14.86 7.05
N THR A 368 -26.77 15.86 7.94
CA THR A 368 -26.01 15.84 9.19
C THR A 368 -26.46 14.64 10.04
N PRO A 369 -25.56 13.77 10.52
CA PRO A 369 -25.94 12.66 11.38
C PRO A 369 -26.60 13.20 12.65
N ASP A 370 -27.71 12.59 13.09
CA ASP A 370 -28.25 12.82 14.44
C ASP A 370 -27.18 12.37 15.45
N ALA A 371 -26.49 13.34 16.05
CA ALA A 371 -25.38 13.13 16.97
C ALA A 371 -25.76 13.64 18.37
N GLU A 372 -25.36 12.91 19.39
CA GLU A 372 -25.62 13.21 20.79
C GLU A 372 -24.31 13.32 21.58
N ASP A 373 -24.38 13.97 22.74
CA ASP A 373 -23.23 14.08 23.65
C ASP A 373 -22.93 12.70 24.26
N LEU A 374 -21.68 12.24 24.14
CA LEU A 374 -21.24 10.97 24.71
C LEU A 374 -21.33 10.99 26.25
N GLY A 375 -22.16 10.11 26.79
CA GLY A 375 -22.28 9.86 28.21
C GLY A 375 -21.11 9.04 28.75
N TYR A 376 -20.46 9.55 29.81
CA TYR A 376 -19.47 8.82 30.60
C TYR A 376 -19.51 9.32 32.05
N ILE A 377 -19.09 8.46 32.96
CA ILE A 377 -19.11 8.66 34.41
C ILE A 377 -17.65 8.85 34.87
N PRO A 378 -17.27 10.01 35.44
CA PRO A 378 -15.98 10.16 36.09
C PRO A 378 -15.86 9.17 37.24
N ARG A 379 -14.76 8.43 37.32
CA ARG A 379 -14.52 7.53 38.45
C ARG A 379 -14.18 8.37 39.67
N GLU A 380 -14.88 8.12 40.78
CA GLU A 380 -14.39 8.57 42.08
C GLU A 380 -13.07 7.86 42.33
N THR A 381 -12.06 8.59 42.78
CA THR A 381 -10.75 8.04 43.13
C THR A 381 -10.97 7.13 44.33
N ALA A 382 -11.34 5.88 44.08
CA ALA A 382 -11.43 4.86 45.09
C ALA A 382 -10.01 4.38 45.39
N ASP A 383 -9.50 4.80 46.55
CA ASP A 383 -8.48 4.07 47.28
C ASP A 383 -8.75 2.56 47.19
N GLY A 384 -7.82 1.78 46.65
CA GLY A 384 -7.88 0.32 46.82
C GLY A 384 -7.49 -0.60 45.67
N HIS A 385 -6.98 -0.12 44.53
CA HIS A 385 -6.25 -0.97 43.57
C HIS A 385 -4.79 -0.52 43.43
N GLY A 386 -4.11 -0.54 44.59
CA GLY A 386 -2.66 -0.35 44.74
C GLY A 386 -2.22 1.09 44.55
N ALA A 387 -1.62 1.76 45.54
CA ALA A 387 -0.17 1.59 45.73
C ALA A 387 0.35 0.60 44.70
N ALA A 388 0.78 1.11 43.54
CA ALA A 388 1.40 0.32 42.49
C ALA A 388 2.17 -0.79 43.20
N ARG A 389 1.68 -2.04 43.10
CA ARG A 389 2.64 -3.12 43.13
C ARG A 389 3.47 -2.73 41.94
N LEU A 390 4.63 -2.13 42.20
CA LEU A 390 5.74 -2.12 41.28
C LEU A 390 5.96 -3.61 41.00
N SER A 391 5.15 -4.17 40.11
CA SER A 391 5.45 -5.42 39.50
C SER A 391 6.73 -5.13 38.74
N ASP A 392 7.72 -6.01 38.82
CA ASP A 392 8.92 -5.92 37.98
C ASP A 392 8.61 -6.02 36.47
N ALA A 393 7.32 -6.03 36.08
CA ALA A 393 6.84 -6.04 34.71
C ALA A 393 6.97 -4.64 34.08
N ILE A 394 7.66 -4.60 32.93
CA ILE A 394 7.90 -3.40 32.12
C ILE A 394 6.58 -2.81 31.56
N TYR A 395 5.57 -3.67 31.35
CA TYR A 395 4.26 -3.32 30.79
C TYR A 395 3.12 -3.75 31.71
N GLU A 396 2.11 -2.89 31.83
CA GLU A 396 0.86 -3.15 32.56
C GLU A 396 -0.33 -3.22 31.60
N THR A 397 -1.32 -4.04 31.94
CA THR A 397 -2.58 -4.12 31.15
C THR A 397 -3.34 -2.81 31.23
N PHE A 398 -3.68 -2.25 30.07
CA PHE A 398 -4.41 -0.99 29.98
C PHE A 398 -5.89 -1.16 30.37
N ARG A 399 -6.40 -0.22 31.16
CA ARG A 399 -7.82 -0.01 31.47
C ARG A 399 -8.08 1.48 31.66
N LEU A 400 -9.31 1.93 31.43
CA LEU A 400 -9.73 3.30 31.74
C LEU A 400 -9.56 3.58 33.24
N GLN A 401 -8.78 4.62 33.57
CA GLN A 401 -8.45 4.98 34.95
C GLN A 401 -9.34 6.10 35.51
N ALA A 402 -9.64 7.12 34.70
CA ALA A 402 -10.34 8.32 35.16
C ALA A 402 -11.85 8.33 34.89
N ILE A 403 -12.30 7.51 33.93
CA ILE A 403 -13.68 7.50 33.45
C ILE A 403 -14.18 6.07 33.23
N ASP A 404 -15.50 5.92 33.23
CA ASP A 404 -16.23 4.74 32.78
C ASP A 404 -17.21 5.15 31.67
N ILE A 405 -17.25 4.42 30.57
CA ILE A 405 -18.10 4.73 29.41
C ILE A 405 -19.15 3.60 29.29
N PRO A 406 -20.36 3.78 29.85
CA PRO A 406 -21.39 2.76 29.80
C PRO A 406 -21.72 2.36 28.36
N GLY A 407 -21.75 1.05 28.09
CA GLY A 407 -22.05 0.51 26.76
C GLY A 407 -20.89 0.53 25.77
N ALA A 408 -19.71 1.04 26.13
CA ALA A 408 -18.53 0.96 25.28
C ALA A 408 -18.00 -0.48 25.18
N ALA A 409 -17.71 -0.94 23.96
CA ALA A 409 -17.05 -2.22 23.75
C ALA A 409 -15.57 -2.15 24.14
N PRO A 410 -15.00 -3.18 24.80
CA PRO A 410 -13.57 -3.23 25.05
C PRO A 410 -12.80 -3.30 23.72
N HIS A 411 -11.56 -2.79 23.71
CA HIS A 411 -10.70 -2.92 22.54
C HIS A 411 -10.54 -4.41 22.12
N PRO A 412 -10.65 -4.75 20.82
CA PRO A 412 -10.69 -6.15 20.35
C PRO A 412 -9.43 -6.95 20.69
N THR A 413 -8.30 -6.26 20.79
CA THR A 413 -7.03 -6.83 21.27
C THR A 413 -6.67 -6.23 22.62
N LYS A 414 -6.18 -7.04 23.56
CA LYS A 414 -5.69 -6.56 24.86
C LYS A 414 -4.62 -5.49 24.65
N LEU A 415 -4.81 -4.34 25.30
CA LEU A 415 -3.85 -3.24 25.28
C LEU A 415 -3.00 -3.25 26.54
N VAL A 416 -1.76 -2.79 26.41
CA VAL A 416 -0.82 -2.55 27.50
C VAL A 416 -0.25 -1.14 27.41
N GLN A 417 0.28 -0.64 28.52
CA GLN A 417 1.01 0.63 28.62
C GLN A 417 2.27 0.40 29.46
N SER A 418 3.27 1.27 29.37
CA SER A 418 4.45 1.15 30.25
C SER A 418 4.06 1.36 31.71
N ALA A 419 4.80 0.75 32.64
CA ALA A 419 4.57 0.94 34.08
C ALA A 419 4.64 2.44 34.47
N ALA A 420 5.56 3.20 33.87
CA ALA A 420 5.66 4.65 34.07
C ALA A 420 4.36 5.38 33.68
N MET A 421 3.78 5.03 32.53
CA MET A 421 2.50 5.59 32.09
C MET A 421 1.34 5.14 32.98
N ALA A 422 1.34 3.88 33.44
CA ALA A 422 0.30 3.35 34.32
C ALA A 422 0.25 4.00 35.70
N SER A 423 1.42 4.45 36.20
CA SER A 423 1.59 5.04 37.53
C SER A 423 0.83 6.36 37.76
N VAL A 424 0.38 7.01 36.68
CA VAL A 424 -0.31 8.30 36.71
C VAL A 424 -1.64 8.20 35.98
N ALA A 425 -2.72 8.59 36.65
CA ALA A 425 -4.02 8.72 36.02
C ALA A 425 -4.11 10.03 35.21
N PRO A 426 -4.75 10.00 34.02
CA PRO A 426 -5.08 11.23 33.32
C PRO A 426 -6.13 12.05 34.11
N PRO A 427 -6.25 13.36 33.86
CA PRO A 427 -7.16 14.21 34.61
C PRO A 427 -8.62 13.85 34.31
N LYS A 428 -9.56 14.14 35.22
CA LYS A 428 -10.98 13.88 34.96
C LYS A 428 -11.50 14.85 33.88
N PRO A 429 -11.91 14.37 32.69
CA PRO A 429 -12.35 15.26 31.63
C PRO A 429 -13.77 15.76 31.89
N THR A 430 -14.06 16.95 31.39
CA THR A 430 -15.40 17.57 31.39
C THR A 430 -16.02 17.60 30.00
N TYR A 431 -15.20 17.53 28.96
CA TYR A 431 -15.59 17.56 27.57
C TYR A 431 -16.38 16.31 27.17
N ARG A 432 -17.54 16.52 26.53
CA ARG A 432 -18.36 15.44 25.96
C ARG A 432 -18.32 15.52 24.42
N PRO A 433 -17.67 14.55 23.74
CA PRO A 433 -17.72 14.48 22.29
C PRO A 433 -19.14 14.31 21.76
N LYS A 434 -19.46 14.92 20.62
CA LYS A 434 -20.70 14.69 19.88
C LYS A 434 -20.52 13.61 18.85
N LEU A 435 -21.13 12.45 19.06
CA LEU A 435 -20.98 11.30 18.16
C LEU A 435 -22.35 10.74 17.77
N PRO A 436 -22.49 10.15 16.57
CA PRO A 436 -23.68 9.39 16.22
C PRO A 436 -23.88 8.22 17.21
N PRO A 437 -25.11 7.95 17.69
CA PRO A 437 -25.38 6.85 18.64
C PRO A 437 -24.89 5.48 18.16
N ALA A 438 -24.83 5.28 16.85
CA ALA A 438 -24.31 4.08 16.20
C ALA A 438 -22.85 3.78 16.58
N VAL A 439 -22.02 4.81 16.85
CA VAL A 439 -20.61 4.64 17.21
C VAL A 439 -20.47 3.81 18.48
N LEU A 440 -21.31 4.09 19.48
CA LEU A 440 -21.32 3.35 20.75
C LEU A 440 -22.11 2.05 20.63
N ARG A 441 -23.35 2.13 20.12
CA ARG A 441 -24.27 0.98 20.01
C ARG A 441 -23.69 -0.17 19.20
N ASP A 442 -23.04 0.13 18.08
CA ASP A 442 -22.51 -0.88 17.16
C ASP A 442 -21.01 -1.15 17.41
N GLY A 443 -20.41 -0.52 18.44
CA GLY A 443 -19.03 -0.73 18.84
C GLY A 443 -18.00 -0.29 17.80
N LEU A 444 -18.28 0.76 17.02
CA LEU A 444 -17.39 1.23 15.94
C LEU A 444 -16.08 1.84 16.45
N LEU A 445 -16.11 2.36 17.69
CA LEU A 445 -14.95 2.76 18.49
C LEU A 445 -14.96 1.98 19.80
N SER A 446 -13.80 1.47 20.20
CA SER A 446 -13.64 0.84 21.51
C SER A 446 -13.55 1.86 22.65
N ASP A 447 -13.71 1.40 23.88
CA ASP A 447 -13.48 2.17 25.12
C ASP A 447 -12.19 3.01 25.11
N ALA A 448 -11.05 2.39 24.78
CA ALA A 448 -9.76 3.04 24.64
C ALA A 448 -9.75 4.11 23.52
N GLN A 449 -10.40 3.84 22.40
CA GLN A 449 -10.46 4.78 21.28
C GLN A 449 -11.39 5.97 21.59
N LEU A 450 -12.49 5.73 22.30
CA LEU A 450 -13.39 6.78 22.81
C LEU A 450 -12.70 7.67 23.84
N GLU A 451 -11.89 7.09 24.74
CA GLU A 451 -11.07 7.87 25.68
C GLU A 451 -10.14 8.85 24.95
N THR A 452 -9.54 8.43 23.83
CA THR A 452 -8.73 9.33 22.99
C THR A 452 -9.54 10.50 22.44
N VAL A 453 -10.76 10.25 21.96
CA VAL A 453 -11.63 11.32 21.42
C VAL A 453 -12.02 12.30 22.52
N ILE A 454 -12.32 11.80 23.73
CA ILE A 454 -12.64 12.63 24.91
C ILE A 454 -11.46 13.54 25.28
N TYR A 455 -10.25 12.98 25.46
CA TYR A 455 -9.09 13.78 25.86
C TYR A 455 -8.58 14.70 24.77
N ALA A 456 -8.68 14.33 23.49
CA ALA A 456 -8.37 15.25 22.40
C ALA A 456 -9.30 16.47 22.44
N GLY A 457 -10.61 16.26 22.64
CA GLY A 457 -11.57 17.34 22.79
C GLY A 457 -11.35 18.20 24.03
N GLU A 458 -11.03 17.58 25.18
CA GLU A 458 -10.66 18.28 26.42
C GLU A 458 -9.40 19.15 26.22
N ALA A 459 -8.36 18.61 25.57
CA ALA A 459 -7.15 19.34 25.25
C ALA A 459 -7.47 20.55 24.35
N HIS A 460 -8.26 20.32 23.30
CA HIS A 460 -8.71 21.35 22.35
C HIS A 460 -9.65 22.39 22.96
N GLY A 461 -10.26 22.14 24.11
CA GLY A 461 -11.10 23.09 24.84
C GLY A 461 -10.33 24.30 25.39
N ALA A 462 -9.01 24.18 25.58
CA ALA A 462 -8.17 25.25 26.14
C ALA A 462 -7.21 25.88 25.11
N ARG A 463 -6.67 27.04 25.49
CA ARG A 463 -5.53 27.68 24.82
C ARG A 463 -4.26 27.50 25.66
N LEU A 464 -3.12 27.61 25.01
CA LEU A 464 -1.83 27.70 25.69
C LEU A 464 -1.76 29.01 26.49
N ALA A 465 -1.05 28.99 27.62
CA ALA A 465 -0.75 30.19 28.39
C ALA A 465 0.25 31.06 27.62
N GLY A 466 0.07 32.38 27.62
CA GLY A 466 0.93 33.30 26.89
C GLY A 466 0.38 33.80 25.55
N SER A 467 1.09 34.76 24.99
CA SER A 467 0.75 35.48 23.76
C SER A 467 1.97 35.53 22.85
N TRP A 468 1.77 35.41 21.54
CA TRP A 468 2.85 35.40 20.56
C TRP A 468 2.58 36.35 19.41
N THR A 469 3.65 36.82 18.78
CA THR A 469 3.62 37.44 17.45
C THR A 469 4.18 36.46 16.44
N VAL A 470 3.60 36.45 15.24
CA VAL A 470 4.02 35.59 14.14
C VAL A 470 4.40 36.49 12.98
N ASP A 471 5.57 36.26 12.40
CA ASP A 471 6.02 37.04 11.25
C ASP A 471 5.14 36.79 10.01
N GLU A 472 5.20 37.68 9.02
CA GLU A 472 4.35 37.58 7.81
C GLU A 472 4.52 36.23 7.07
N THR A 473 5.70 35.62 7.15
CA THR A 473 5.98 34.34 6.50
C THR A 473 5.42 33.14 7.26
N GLY A 474 5.18 33.29 8.58
CA GLY A 474 4.78 32.24 9.50
C GLY A 474 5.92 31.30 9.89
N ASP A 475 7.18 31.67 9.66
CA ASP A 475 8.35 30.86 10.00
C ASP A 475 8.89 31.15 11.40
N VAL A 476 8.63 32.34 11.95
CA VAL A 476 9.15 32.79 13.24
C VAL A 476 7.99 33.13 14.19
N VAL A 477 8.05 32.57 15.39
CA VAL A 477 7.14 32.85 16.50
C VAL A 477 7.96 33.41 17.65
N SER A 478 7.58 34.58 18.14
CA SER A 478 8.19 35.23 19.31
C SER A 478 7.12 35.51 20.35
N ALA A 479 7.51 35.57 21.63
CA ALA A 479 6.62 36.04 22.69
C ALA A 479 6.19 37.49 22.38
N ALA A 480 4.90 37.77 22.51
CA ALA A 480 4.34 39.08 22.28
C ALA A 480 4.62 39.99 23.49
N PRO A 481 5.05 41.25 23.28
CA PRO A 481 4.99 42.28 24.32
C PRO A 481 3.55 42.47 24.84
N GLU A 482 3.38 42.86 26.11
CA GLU A 482 2.06 42.97 26.76
C GLU A 482 1.05 43.86 26.00
N ASP A 483 1.53 44.86 25.26
CA ASP A 483 0.71 45.83 24.51
C ASP A 483 0.66 45.58 22.98
N ALA A 484 1.10 44.41 22.50
CA ALA A 484 1.12 44.11 21.08
C ALA A 484 -0.30 43.91 20.50
N ALA A 485 -0.71 44.79 19.58
CA ALA A 485 -2.03 44.76 18.96
C ALA A 485 -2.29 43.51 18.08
N ASP A 486 -1.22 42.84 17.64
CA ASP A 486 -1.22 41.63 16.82
C ASP A 486 -0.92 40.35 17.62
N ALA A 487 -1.00 40.41 18.95
CA ALA A 487 -0.82 39.24 19.82
C ALA A 487 -1.85 38.14 19.52
N ILE A 488 -1.37 36.93 19.27
CA ILE A 488 -2.19 35.74 19.05
C ILE A 488 -1.98 34.71 20.16
N GLY A 489 -3.06 34.03 20.54
CA GLY A 489 -3.01 32.89 21.45
C GLY A 489 -3.22 31.57 20.69
N PHE A 490 -2.36 30.58 20.92
CA PHE A 490 -2.48 29.28 20.28
C PHE A 490 -3.44 28.34 21.03
N ARG A 491 -4.36 27.68 20.31
CA ARG A 491 -5.12 26.55 20.85
C ARG A 491 -4.17 25.41 21.23
N ARG A 492 -4.43 24.76 22.36
CA ARG A 492 -3.67 23.59 22.82
C ARG A 492 -3.96 22.37 21.93
N GLY A 493 -2.93 21.57 21.70
CA GLY A 493 -2.98 20.35 20.89
C GLY A 493 -3.03 19.08 21.72
N PHE A 494 -3.15 17.95 21.04
CA PHE A 494 -3.16 16.61 21.65
C PHE A 494 -2.18 15.69 20.93
N PHE A 495 -1.53 14.78 21.65
CA PHE A 495 -0.57 13.84 21.08
C PHE A 495 -1.04 12.39 21.28
N LEU A 496 -1.29 11.71 20.17
CA LEU A 496 -1.67 10.31 20.08
C LEU A 496 -0.43 9.45 19.78
N GLY A 497 0.12 8.85 20.84
CA GLY A 497 1.32 8.00 20.85
C GLY A 497 1.05 6.50 20.81
N ASP A 498 -0.19 6.09 20.52
CA ASP A 498 -0.57 4.67 20.50
C ASP A 498 0.27 3.85 19.48
N GLY A 499 0.63 2.63 19.87
CA GLY A 499 1.34 1.66 19.05
C GLY A 499 0.56 1.20 17.81
N THR A 500 1.21 0.45 16.94
CA THR A 500 0.54 -0.20 15.81
C THR A 500 -0.50 -1.19 16.33
N GLY A 501 -1.69 -1.22 15.72
CA GLY A 501 -2.79 -2.12 16.10
C GLY A 501 -3.76 -1.59 17.15
N ALA A 502 -3.47 -0.47 17.84
CA ALA A 502 -4.42 0.20 18.75
C ALA A 502 -5.50 1.02 18.02
N GLY A 503 -5.39 1.16 16.69
CA GLY A 503 -6.40 1.83 15.86
C GLY A 503 -6.24 3.35 15.72
N LYS A 504 -5.01 3.86 15.65
CA LYS A 504 -4.72 5.30 15.43
C LYS A 504 -5.53 5.96 14.32
N GLY A 505 -5.65 5.32 13.15
CA GLY A 505 -6.47 5.84 12.06
C GLY A 505 -7.95 6.00 12.45
N ARG A 506 -8.50 5.02 13.18
CA ARG A 506 -9.87 5.05 13.70
C ARG A 506 -10.07 6.12 14.78
N GLN A 507 -9.08 6.30 15.68
CA GLN A 507 -9.08 7.37 16.68
C GLN A 507 -9.05 8.75 16.03
N SER A 508 -8.17 8.95 15.05
CA SER A 508 -8.10 10.16 14.23
C SER A 508 -9.42 10.48 13.53
N ALA A 509 -10.04 9.47 12.91
CA ALA A 509 -11.37 9.60 12.31
C ALA A 509 -12.45 9.93 13.36
N GLY A 510 -12.36 9.39 14.57
CA GLY A 510 -13.25 9.70 15.69
C GLY A 510 -13.15 11.16 16.15
N ILE A 511 -11.93 11.70 16.25
CA ILE A 511 -11.70 13.11 16.58
C ILE A 511 -12.27 14.02 15.47
N LEU A 512 -12.09 13.64 14.21
CA LEU A 512 -12.69 14.35 13.08
C LEU A 512 -14.21 14.30 13.13
N LEU A 513 -14.79 13.14 13.44
CA LEU A 513 -16.24 12.96 13.48
C LEU A 513 -16.89 13.77 14.59
N ASP A 514 -16.28 13.85 15.77
CA ASP A 514 -16.73 14.72 16.86
C ASP A 514 -16.80 16.19 16.40
N ASN A 515 -15.74 16.68 15.78
CA ASN A 515 -15.70 18.06 15.27
C ASN A 515 -16.68 18.29 14.11
N TRP A 516 -16.84 17.28 13.24
CA TRP A 516 -17.81 17.29 12.14
C TRP A 516 -19.24 17.41 12.68
N CYS A 517 -19.60 16.64 13.71
CA CYS A 517 -20.91 16.68 14.37
C CYS A 517 -21.16 17.99 15.13
N GLN A 518 -20.09 18.68 15.56
CA GLN A 518 -20.17 20.03 16.13
C GLN A 518 -20.25 21.16 15.07
N GLY A 519 -20.35 20.82 13.79
CA GLY A 519 -20.51 21.79 12.70
C GLY A 519 -19.20 22.27 12.08
N ARG A 520 -18.04 21.76 12.51
CA ARG A 520 -16.73 22.08 11.89
C ARG A 520 -16.53 21.17 10.68
N ARG A 521 -17.08 21.60 9.54
CA ARG A 521 -17.16 20.81 8.28
C ARG A 521 -15.92 20.89 7.38
N LYS A 522 -14.83 21.49 7.85
CA LYS A 522 -13.53 21.48 7.15
C LYS A 522 -12.46 20.89 8.07
N ALA A 523 -11.62 20.03 7.52
CA ALA A 523 -10.47 19.48 8.23
C ALA A 523 -9.31 19.16 7.28
N LEU A 524 -8.12 19.00 7.84
CA LEU A 524 -6.92 18.63 7.12
C LEU A 524 -6.30 17.37 7.70
N TRP A 525 -6.04 16.37 6.84
CA TRP A 525 -5.33 15.14 7.18
C TRP A 525 -4.01 15.11 6.40
N ILE A 526 -2.89 15.28 7.12
CA ILE A 526 -1.54 15.24 6.55
C ILE A 526 -0.92 13.92 6.93
N SER A 527 -0.45 13.14 5.96
CA SER A 527 0.21 11.87 6.23
C SER A 527 1.52 11.70 5.44
N LYS A 528 2.22 10.57 5.63
CA LYS A 528 3.53 10.30 5.03
C LYS A 528 3.48 10.07 3.52
N SER A 529 2.42 9.43 3.02
CA SER A 529 2.32 8.99 1.62
C SER A 529 0.88 9.07 1.13
N ASP A 530 0.69 9.32 -0.17
CA ASP A 530 -0.63 9.28 -0.81
C ASP A 530 -1.27 7.89 -0.74
N LYS A 531 -0.46 6.84 -0.51
CA LYS A 531 -0.90 5.46 -0.26
C LYS A 531 -1.84 5.36 0.96
N LEU A 532 -1.72 6.26 1.94
CA LEU A 532 -2.52 6.28 3.16
C LEU A 532 -3.87 7.00 3.00
N LEU A 533 -4.18 7.53 1.80
CA LEU A 533 -5.49 8.12 1.51
C LEU A 533 -6.61 7.08 1.68
N GLU A 534 -6.39 5.86 1.20
CA GLU A 534 -7.38 4.79 1.30
C GLU A 534 -7.59 4.33 2.74
N ASP A 535 -6.53 4.32 3.55
CA ASP A 535 -6.62 4.05 4.99
C ASP A 535 -7.45 5.14 5.70
N ALA A 536 -7.18 6.41 5.43
CA ALA A 536 -7.97 7.53 5.98
C ALA A 536 -9.45 7.46 5.55
N GLN A 537 -9.69 7.11 4.29
CA GLN A 537 -11.03 6.87 3.74
C GLN A 537 -11.74 5.66 4.37
N ARG A 538 -11.03 4.57 4.61
CA ARG A 538 -11.52 3.37 5.30
C ARG A 538 -11.89 3.73 6.74
N ASP A 539 -11.02 4.43 7.45
CA ASP A 539 -11.27 4.76 8.86
C ASP A 539 -12.41 5.77 9.03
N TRP A 540 -12.58 6.71 8.09
CA TRP A 540 -13.74 7.60 8.02
C TRP A 540 -15.05 6.84 7.73
N SER A 541 -15.04 5.97 6.71
CA SER A 541 -16.23 5.18 6.33
C SER A 541 -16.61 4.11 7.36
N ALA A 542 -15.64 3.58 8.11
CA ALA A 542 -15.91 2.68 9.23
C ALA A 542 -16.71 3.33 10.37
N LEU A 543 -16.78 4.66 10.41
CA LEU A 543 -17.65 5.41 11.33
C LEU A 543 -18.98 5.85 10.67
N GLY A 544 -19.36 5.18 9.58
CA GLY A 544 -20.62 5.40 8.87
C GLY A 544 -20.66 6.68 8.03
N GLN A 545 -19.51 7.28 7.73
CA GLN A 545 -19.44 8.54 6.97
C GLN A 545 -19.10 8.32 5.49
N GLU A 546 -19.50 9.27 4.64
CA GLU A 546 -19.26 9.19 3.19
C GLU A 546 -17.76 9.25 2.86
N ARG A 547 -17.26 8.20 2.20
CA ARG A 547 -15.84 8.02 1.86
C ARG A 547 -15.30 9.19 1.03
N LEU A 548 -16.09 9.71 0.10
CA LEU A 548 -15.67 10.76 -0.82
C LEU A 548 -15.45 12.14 -0.17
N LEU A 549 -15.86 12.33 1.08
CA LEU A 549 -15.56 13.54 1.84
C LEU A 549 -14.06 13.69 2.13
N VAL A 550 -13.30 12.59 2.15
CA VAL A 550 -11.83 12.62 2.22
C VAL A 550 -11.26 12.77 0.82
N THR A 551 -10.92 14.00 0.45
CA THR A 551 -10.50 14.39 -0.91
C THR A 551 -9.01 14.73 -0.94
N PRO A 552 -8.21 14.15 -1.86
CA PRO A 552 -6.79 14.46 -1.96
C PRO A 552 -6.55 15.86 -2.56
N LEU A 553 -5.62 16.62 -1.96
CA LEU A 553 -5.18 17.95 -2.43
C LEU A 553 -4.62 17.93 -3.85
N SER A 554 -4.07 16.80 -4.30
CA SER A 554 -3.53 16.63 -5.65
C SER A 554 -4.57 16.83 -6.76
N ARG A 555 -5.88 16.71 -6.46
CA ARG A 555 -6.98 17.05 -7.39
C ARG A 555 -7.05 18.53 -7.72
N PHE A 556 -6.52 19.39 -6.86
CA PHE A 556 -6.50 20.84 -7.05
C PHE A 556 -5.09 21.27 -7.44
N ALA A 557 -4.96 21.91 -8.59
CA ALA A 557 -3.67 22.41 -9.06
C ALA A 557 -3.11 23.47 -8.09
N GLN A 558 -1.78 23.51 -7.92
CA GLN A 558 -1.13 24.50 -7.04
C GLN A 558 -1.46 25.93 -7.52
N GLY A 559 -1.82 26.81 -6.57
CA GLY A 559 -2.16 28.21 -6.83
C GLY A 559 -3.55 28.42 -7.44
N ARG A 560 -4.39 27.38 -7.55
CA ARG A 560 -5.83 27.50 -7.85
C ARG A 560 -6.65 27.37 -6.57
N ASP A 561 -7.80 28.02 -6.54
CA ASP A 561 -8.70 27.91 -5.39
C ASP A 561 -9.21 26.48 -5.23
N ILE A 562 -9.44 26.06 -3.98
CA ILE A 562 -10.05 24.78 -3.64
C ILE A 562 -11.56 25.03 -3.49
N PRO A 563 -12.42 24.61 -4.44
CA PRO A 563 -13.84 24.96 -4.46
C PRO A 563 -14.70 24.11 -3.49
N LEU A 564 -14.10 23.48 -2.48
CA LEU A 564 -14.82 22.67 -1.49
C LEU A 564 -15.39 23.58 -0.39
N THR A 565 -16.70 23.55 -0.21
CA THR A 565 -17.37 24.22 0.91
C THR A 565 -17.20 23.46 2.22
N GLU A 566 -17.22 22.13 2.14
CA GLU A 566 -16.98 21.19 3.24
C GLU A 566 -16.17 19.99 2.75
N GLY A 567 -15.49 19.31 3.68
CA GLY A 567 -14.71 18.11 3.41
C GLY A 567 -13.44 18.00 4.25
N ILE A 568 -12.81 16.84 4.16
CA ILE A 568 -11.52 16.53 4.76
C ILE A 568 -10.50 16.53 3.62
N LEU A 569 -9.60 17.51 3.63
CA LEU A 569 -8.54 17.58 2.64
C LEU A 569 -7.39 16.67 3.07
N PHE A 570 -7.04 15.71 2.23
CA PHE A 570 -5.92 14.80 2.46
C PHE A 570 -4.69 15.26 1.68
N THR A 571 -3.52 15.30 2.31
CA THR A 571 -2.25 15.66 1.66
C THR A 571 -1.07 14.94 2.31
N THR A 572 0.10 15.03 1.68
CA THR A 572 1.34 14.48 2.22
C THR A 572 2.32 15.56 2.67
N TYR A 573 3.19 15.25 3.63
CA TYR A 573 4.31 16.13 4.02
C TYR A 573 5.19 16.50 2.81
N ALA A 574 5.37 15.57 1.87
CA ALA A 574 6.11 15.81 0.64
C ALA A 574 5.44 16.86 -0.26
N THR A 575 4.11 16.83 -0.39
CA THR A 575 3.34 17.83 -1.14
C THR A 575 3.33 19.18 -0.43
N LEU A 576 3.18 19.17 0.90
CA LEU A 576 3.13 20.37 1.75
C LEU A 576 4.40 21.23 1.63
N ARG A 577 5.56 20.60 1.45
CA ARG A 577 6.88 21.25 1.25
C ARG A 577 6.96 22.18 0.03
N SER A 578 6.04 22.09 -0.93
CA SER A 578 6.16 22.83 -2.20
C SER A 578 6.06 24.35 -1.98
N GLU A 579 7.22 25.01 -2.09
CA GLU A 579 7.35 26.48 -1.98
C GLU A 579 6.73 27.20 -3.18
N GLU A 580 6.61 28.52 -3.06
CA GLU A 580 6.17 29.42 -4.12
C GLU A 580 7.10 29.30 -5.34
N ARG A 581 6.52 29.18 -6.54
CA ARG A 581 7.26 29.13 -7.81
C ARG A 581 6.75 30.21 -8.75
N GLY A 582 7.50 31.31 -8.85
CA GLY A 582 7.07 32.47 -9.64
C GLY A 582 5.83 33.11 -9.03
N ALA A 583 4.76 33.28 -9.81
CA ALA A 583 3.49 33.87 -9.35
C ALA A 583 2.49 32.86 -8.72
N LYS A 584 2.93 31.63 -8.38
CA LYS A 584 2.05 30.57 -7.85
C LYS A 584 2.25 30.40 -6.34
N LYS A 585 1.19 30.65 -5.56
CA LYS A 585 1.13 30.45 -4.10
C LYS A 585 1.72 29.10 -3.64
N SER A 586 2.32 29.07 -2.46
CA SER A 586 2.78 27.82 -1.83
C SER A 586 1.60 26.88 -1.55
N ARG A 587 1.88 25.58 -1.39
CA ARG A 587 0.82 24.61 -1.00
C ARG A 587 0.25 24.92 0.39
N VAL A 588 1.07 25.43 1.31
CA VAL A 588 0.62 25.87 2.64
C VAL A 588 -0.37 27.03 2.51
N ASP A 589 -0.03 28.06 1.75
CA ASP A 589 -0.91 29.23 1.59
C ASP A 589 -2.22 28.87 0.88
N GLN A 590 -2.18 27.98 -0.12
CA GLN A 590 -3.39 27.47 -0.77
C GLN A 590 -4.32 26.75 0.22
N ILE A 591 -3.76 25.99 1.17
CA ILE A 591 -4.54 25.32 2.21
C ILE A 591 -5.10 26.35 3.21
N VAL A 592 -4.27 27.30 3.66
CA VAL A 592 -4.68 28.35 4.60
C VAL A 592 -5.80 29.22 4.00
N ASP A 593 -5.71 29.59 2.72
CA ASP A 593 -6.75 30.33 2.02
C ASP A 593 -8.09 29.57 1.99
N TRP A 594 -8.04 28.25 1.79
CA TRP A 594 -9.24 27.41 1.78
C TRP A 594 -9.86 27.22 3.17
N LEU A 595 -9.02 27.04 4.19
CA LEU A 595 -9.45 26.87 5.58
C LEU A 595 -9.99 28.18 6.16
N GLY A 596 -9.37 29.30 5.81
CA GLY A 596 -9.61 30.63 6.38
C GLY A 596 -8.75 30.90 7.62
N ALA A 597 -8.47 32.17 7.91
CA ALA A 597 -7.65 32.59 9.05
C ALA A 597 -8.26 32.21 10.40
N ASP A 598 -9.59 32.24 10.49
CA ASP A 598 -10.35 31.91 11.70
C ASP A 598 -10.62 30.40 11.86
N PHE A 599 -10.01 29.57 11.03
CA PHE A 599 -10.23 28.12 11.05
C PHE A 599 -10.01 27.51 12.43
N ASP A 600 -11.06 26.90 12.96
CA ASP A 600 -11.05 26.21 14.25
C ASP A 600 -11.21 24.68 14.09
N GLY A 601 -11.25 24.14 12.87
CA GLY A 601 -11.35 22.69 12.66
C GLY A 601 -10.06 21.92 13.00
N VAL A 602 -10.05 20.62 12.66
CA VAL A 602 -8.96 19.70 13.03
C VAL A 602 -7.87 19.69 11.97
N ILE A 603 -6.62 19.69 12.43
CA ILE A 603 -5.44 19.36 11.62
C ILE A 603 -4.78 18.13 12.22
N LEU A 604 -4.82 17.03 11.48
CA LEU A 604 -4.16 15.79 11.83
C LEU A 604 -2.77 15.76 11.17
N PHE A 605 -1.73 15.68 11.99
CA PHE A 605 -0.39 15.31 11.56
C PHE A 605 -0.21 13.82 11.81
N ASP A 606 -0.65 13.01 10.85
CA ASP A 606 -0.45 11.57 10.83
C ASP A 606 1.00 11.21 10.48
N GLU A 607 1.58 10.25 11.19
CA GLU A 607 3.03 9.99 11.20
C GLU A 607 3.87 11.25 11.44
N SER A 608 3.50 12.02 12.47
CA SER A 608 4.08 13.34 12.77
C SER A 608 5.60 13.36 12.97
N HIS A 609 6.22 12.21 13.27
CA HIS A 609 7.68 12.07 13.33
C HIS A 609 8.37 12.44 12.01
N ALA A 610 7.66 12.46 10.88
CA ALA A 610 8.15 13.01 9.62
C ALA A 610 8.59 14.50 9.72
N MET A 611 8.13 15.22 10.76
CA MET A 611 8.51 16.60 11.05
C MET A 611 9.67 16.74 12.05
N ALA A 612 10.30 15.67 12.54
CA ALA A 612 11.32 15.73 13.60
C ALA A 612 12.44 16.76 13.37
N ASN A 613 12.89 16.92 12.12
CA ASN A 613 13.93 17.89 11.74
C ASN A 613 13.36 19.28 11.41
N ALA A 614 12.26 19.72 12.03
CA ALA A 614 11.59 20.98 11.69
C ALA A 614 12.40 22.25 12.02
N ALA A 615 13.39 22.17 12.91
CA ALA A 615 14.45 23.17 13.04
C ALA A 615 15.79 22.47 12.89
N GLY A 616 16.79 23.18 12.36
CA GLY A 616 18.12 22.63 12.20
C GLY A 616 18.73 22.27 13.55
N SER A 617 19.55 21.22 13.59
CA SER A 617 20.29 20.80 14.78
C SER A 617 21.78 21.06 14.59
N LYS A 618 22.45 21.57 15.63
CA LYS A 618 23.92 21.60 15.66
C LYS A 618 24.40 20.27 16.23
N GLY A 619 25.14 19.49 15.46
CA GLY A 619 25.73 18.23 15.90
C GLY A 619 27.25 18.25 15.80
N GLU A 620 27.94 17.37 16.54
CA GLU A 620 29.41 17.22 16.49
C GLU A 620 29.97 16.87 15.10
N ARG A 621 29.11 16.40 14.17
CA ARG A 621 29.44 16.08 12.77
C ARG A 621 29.05 17.18 11.76
N GLY A 622 28.62 18.35 12.23
CA GLY A 622 28.21 19.51 11.42
C GLY A 622 26.74 19.92 11.60
N ASP A 623 26.42 21.15 11.18
CA ASP A 623 25.07 21.72 11.26
C ASP A 623 24.12 21.01 10.29
N THR A 624 23.01 20.48 10.81
CA THR A 624 21.95 19.86 10.01
C THR A 624 20.90 20.91 9.67
N MET A 625 20.68 21.18 8.38
CA MET A 625 19.65 22.14 7.95
C MET A 625 18.23 21.65 8.29
N ALA A 626 17.35 22.58 8.69
CA ALA A 626 15.94 22.30 8.94
C ALA A 626 15.28 21.65 7.71
N SER A 627 14.56 20.54 7.93
CA SER A 627 13.76 19.89 6.90
C SER A 627 12.67 20.83 6.43
N GLN A 628 12.61 21.06 5.12
CA GLN A 628 11.55 21.85 4.49
C GLN A 628 10.15 21.28 4.77
N GLN A 629 10.01 19.97 5.01
CA GLN A 629 8.75 19.35 5.40
C GLN A 629 8.33 19.80 6.81
N GLY A 630 9.26 19.79 7.76
CA GLY A 630 9.01 20.22 9.13
C GLY A 630 8.73 21.73 9.22
N ARG A 631 9.44 22.55 8.44
CA ARG A 631 9.14 24.00 8.33
C ARG A 631 7.73 24.26 7.80
N ALA A 632 7.32 23.56 6.74
CA ALA A 632 5.97 23.72 6.19
C ALA A 632 4.88 23.30 7.18
N GLY A 633 5.12 22.23 7.95
CA GLY A 633 4.24 21.80 9.04
C GLY A 633 4.14 22.80 10.19
N LEU A 634 5.25 23.41 10.61
CA LEU A 634 5.25 24.49 11.62
C LEU A 634 4.54 25.74 11.10
N ARG A 635 4.84 26.17 9.87
CA ARG A 635 4.19 27.33 9.24
C ARG A 635 2.67 27.21 9.22
N LEU A 636 2.15 26.02 8.91
CA LEU A 636 0.72 25.75 8.96
C LEU A 636 0.14 25.91 10.37
N GLN A 637 0.86 25.44 11.40
CA GLN A 637 0.45 25.62 12.79
C GLN A 637 0.49 27.09 13.21
N HIS A 638 1.45 27.87 12.75
CA HIS A 638 1.56 29.30 13.12
C HIS A 638 0.47 30.14 12.45
N LYS A 639 0.20 29.89 11.16
CA LYS A 639 -0.84 30.62 10.38
C LYS A 639 -2.28 30.32 10.82
N LEU A 640 -2.51 29.22 11.55
CA LEU A 640 -3.84 28.78 11.98
C LEU A 640 -3.92 28.66 13.51
N PRO A 641 -3.93 29.79 14.26
CA PRO A 641 -3.81 29.78 15.71
C PRO A 641 -4.96 29.04 16.42
N ASN A 642 -6.16 29.10 15.84
CA ASN A 642 -7.37 28.49 16.40
C ASN A 642 -7.54 27.00 16.07
N ALA A 643 -6.71 26.44 15.19
CA ALA A 643 -6.81 25.06 14.73
C ALA A 643 -6.62 24.05 15.87
N ARG A 644 -7.38 22.96 15.80
CA ARG A 644 -7.33 21.82 16.71
C ARG A 644 -6.29 20.83 16.21
N VAL A 645 -5.06 20.99 16.68
CA VAL A 645 -3.92 20.19 16.22
C VAL A 645 -3.86 18.85 16.96
N VAL A 646 -3.70 17.77 16.19
CA VAL A 646 -3.45 16.42 16.72
C VAL A 646 -2.17 15.89 16.08
N TYR A 647 -1.21 15.51 16.90
CA TYR A 647 0.00 14.81 16.47
C TYR A 647 -0.22 13.32 16.65
N VAL A 648 0.04 12.52 15.61
CA VAL A 648 -0.23 11.08 15.63
C VAL A 648 1.06 10.37 15.24
N SER A 649 1.69 9.68 16.20
CA SER A 649 2.92 8.92 15.94
C SER A 649 3.23 7.94 17.08
N ALA A 650 3.35 6.65 16.75
CA ALA A 650 3.75 5.62 17.72
C ALA A 650 5.17 5.81 18.26
N THR A 651 6.04 6.44 17.48
CA THR A 651 7.45 6.71 17.82
C THR A 651 7.67 8.15 18.28
N GLY A 652 6.59 8.90 18.53
CA GLY A 652 6.62 10.31 18.90
C GLY A 652 7.45 10.61 20.13
N ALA A 653 7.40 9.72 21.12
CA ALA A 653 8.04 9.87 22.42
C ALA A 653 9.27 8.96 22.59
N THR A 654 9.89 8.47 21.50
CA THR A 654 11.07 7.58 21.61
C THR A 654 12.40 8.34 21.49
N THR A 655 12.42 9.50 20.84
CA THR A 655 13.58 10.39 20.74
C THR A 655 13.14 11.85 20.86
N VAL A 656 13.99 12.70 21.42
CA VAL A 656 13.65 14.10 21.74
C VAL A 656 13.25 14.91 20.50
N HIS A 657 13.95 14.69 19.38
CA HIS A 657 13.63 15.35 18.12
C HIS A 657 12.21 15.04 17.62
N ASN A 658 11.61 13.92 18.04
CA ASN A 658 10.26 13.54 17.65
C ASN A 658 9.15 14.30 18.41
N LEU A 659 9.48 15.16 19.38
CA LEU A 659 8.54 16.09 20.01
C LEU A 659 8.82 17.56 19.68
N ALA A 660 9.96 17.87 19.05
CA ALA A 660 10.40 19.24 18.82
C ALA A 660 9.54 20.03 17.81
N TYR A 661 8.63 19.38 17.08
CA TYR A 661 7.62 20.01 16.23
C TYR A 661 6.25 20.18 16.92
N ALA A 662 6.07 19.60 18.11
CA ALA A 662 4.79 19.51 18.81
C ALA A 662 4.51 20.75 19.68
N GLN A 663 4.70 21.95 19.12
CA GLN A 663 4.60 23.22 19.86
C GLN A 663 3.25 23.41 20.56
N ARG A 664 2.16 22.86 20.00
CA ARG A 664 0.81 22.97 20.60
C ARG A 664 0.65 22.19 21.90
N LEU A 665 1.63 21.39 22.31
CA LEU A 665 1.64 20.77 23.64
C LEU A 665 2.00 21.74 24.78
N GLY A 666 2.57 22.91 24.47
CA GLY A 666 2.95 23.87 25.49
C GLY A 666 4.13 23.38 26.33
N LEU A 667 5.16 22.84 25.68
CA LEU A 667 6.39 22.44 26.35
C LEU A 667 7.40 23.59 26.44
N TRP A 668 7.34 24.54 25.50
CA TRP A 668 8.19 25.73 25.47
C TRP A 668 7.41 26.93 24.93
N GLY A 669 7.94 28.13 25.13
CA GLY A 669 7.43 29.33 24.48
C GLY A 669 7.37 30.62 25.31
N GLY A 670 8.02 30.68 26.46
CA GLY A 670 8.06 31.85 27.34
C GLY A 670 8.18 31.50 28.82
N GLU A 671 8.02 32.49 29.70
CA GLU A 671 8.13 32.33 31.16
C GLU A 671 7.05 31.43 31.77
N ASP A 672 5.88 31.33 31.12
CA ASP A 672 4.76 30.50 31.57
C ASP A 672 4.92 29.00 31.24
N PHE A 673 6.04 28.59 30.65
CA PHE A 673 6.29 27.23 30.18
C PHE A 673 7.47 26.56 30.89
N PRO A 674 7.53 25.21 30.90
CA PRO A 674 8.65 24.48 31.51
C PRO A 674 10.02 24.84 30.93
N PHE A 675 10.08 25.24 29.66
CA PHE A 675 11.29 25.65 28.97
C PHE A 675 11.09 26.99 28.26
N GLN A 676 12.07 27.89 28.32
CA GLN A 676 11.94 29.20 27.65
C GLN A 676 11.99 29.03 26.14
N THR A 677 12.91 28.20 25.65
CA THR A 677 13.12 27.98 24.22
C THR A 677 13.06 26.51 23.84
N ARG A 678 12.80 26.26 22.56
CA ARG A 678 12.84 24.91 22.00
C ARG A 678 14.22 24.26 22.13
N SER A 679 15.30 25.02 21.94
CA SER A 679 16.67 24.46 22.02
C SER A 679 16.98 23.97 23.43
N GLU A 680 16.60 24.74 24.44
CA GLU A 680 16.73 24.37 25.85
C GLU A 680 15.96 23.09 26.19
N PHE A 681 14.72 22.98 25.69
CA PHE A 681 13.95 21.74 25.80
C PHE A 681 14.69 20.53 25.19
N VAL A 682 15.21 20.68 23.96
CA VAL A 682 15.91 19.58 23.28
C VAL A 682 17.16 19.17 24.05
N GLU A 683 17.98 20.13 24.48
CA GLU A 683 19.20 19.89 25.24
C GLU A 683 18.91 19.20 26.59
N ALA A 684 17.89 19.65 27.32
CA ALA A 684 17.53 19.10 28.62
C ALA A 684 17.06 17.64 28.53
N ILE A 685 16.21 17.31 27.56
CA ILE A 685 15.73 15.93 27.42
C ILE A 685 16.83 15.03 26.82
N GLU A 686 17.69 15.54 25.93
CA GLU A 686 18.83 14.77 25.40
C GLU A 686 19.82 14.40 26.50
N ALA A 687 20.14 15.35 27.39
CA ALA A 687 21.00 15.12 28.55
C ALA A 687 20.41 14.08 29.53
N GLY A 688 19.08 14.05 29.67
CA GLY A 688 18.38 13.11 30.55
C GLY A 688 18.05 11.74 29.92
N GLY A 689 18.25 11.58 28.61
CA GLY A 689 18.04 10.32 27.90
C GLY A 689 16.62 9.75 28.04
N VAL A 690 16.52 8.42 28.09
CA VAL A 690 15.23 7.70 28.15
C VAL A 690 14.42 8.05 29.40
N ALA A 691 15.07 8.22 30.55
CA ALA A 691 14.40 8.53 31.81
C ALA A 691 13.67 9.89 31.77
N ALA A 692 14.31 10.93 31.20
CA ALA A 692 13.66 12.22 31.03
C ALA A 692 12.46 12.15 30.08
N MET A 693 12.56 11.33 29.03
CA MET A 693 11.47 11.12 28.08
C MET A 693 10.27 10.40 28.72
N GLU A 694 10.51 9.42 29.61
CA GLU A 694 9.45 8.76 30.37
C GLU A 694 8.74 9.71 31.34
N VAL A 695 9.51 10.56 32.05
CA VAL A 695 8.94 11.60 32.92
C VAL A 695 8.09 12.57 32.11
N LEU A 696 8.59 13.05 30.97
CA LEU A 696 7.86 13.95 30.09
C LEU A 696 6.56 13.33 29.58
N ALA A 697 6.59 12.07 29.14
CA ALA A 697 5.41 11.34 28.70
C ALA A 697 4.37 11.18 29.82
N ARG A 698 4.84 10.87 31.05
CA ARG A 698 4.00 10.76 32.24
C ARG A 698 3.35 12.08 32.60
N ASP A 699 4.10 13.19 32.56
CA ASP A 699 3.58 14.51 32.89
C ASP A 699 2.58 15.01 31.83
N LEU A 700 2.84 14.75 30.55
CA LEU A 700 1.88 15.03 29.47
C LEU A 700 0.58 14.21 29.63
N ARG A 701 0.67 12.95 30.09
CA ARG A 701 -0.50 12.14 30.42
C ARG A 701 -1.27 12.74 31.61
N ALA A 702 -0.58 13.17 32.67
CA ALA A 702 -1.19 13.84 33.83
C ALA A 702 -1.94 15.12 33.45
N LEU A 703 -1.47 15.80 32.39
CA LEU A 703 -2.13 16.98 31.82
C LEU A 703 -3.25 16.64 30.82
N GLY A 704 -3.46 15.35 30.50
CA GLY A 704 -4.45 14.89 29.53
C GLY A 704 -4.09 15.18 28.07
N LEU A 705 -2.80 15.43 27.78
CA LEU A 705 -2.31 15.83 26.45
C LEU A 705 -1.65 14.70 25.67
N TYR A 706 -1.43 13.54 26.31
CA TYR A 706 -0.74 12.40 25.72
C TYR A 706 -1.37 11.07 26.12
N THR A 707 -1.51 10.18 25.15
CA THR A 707 -1.84 8.76 25.38
C THR A 707 -0.94 7.87 24.54
N ALA A 708 -0.52 6.73 25.10
CA ALA A 708 0.30 5.76 24.40
C ALA A 708 0.07 4.34 24.94
N ARG A 709 -0.59 3.53 24.12
CA ARG A 709 -0.95 2.14 24.40
C ARG A 709 -0.47 1.24 23.26
N SER A 710 0.01 0.06 23.60
CA SER A 710 0.51 -0.94 22.65
C SER A 710 -0.31 -2.22 22.75
N LEU A 711 -0.26 -3.07 21.73
CA LEU A 711 -0.84 -4.40 21.82
C LEU A 711 -0.09 -5.24 22.87
N SER A 712 -0.83 -6.03 23.64
CA SER A 712 -0.26 -7.04 24.51
C SER A 712 0.34 -8.17 23.70
N TYR A 713 1.50 -8.67 24.12
CA TYR A 713 2.07 -9.93 23.63
C TYR A 713 1.62 -11.15 24.45
N ASP A 714 0.62 -10.97 25.34
CA ASP A 714 0.01 -12.07 26.09
C ASP A 714 -0.51 -13.16 25.12
N GLY A 715 0.01 -14.38 25.24
CA GLY A 715 -0.28 -15.50 24.34
C GLY A 715 0.56 -15.56 23.05
N VAL A 716 1.56 -14.69 22.88
CA VAL A 716 2.51 -14.75 21.75
C VAL A 716 3.75 -15.55 22.16
N GLU A 717 3.96 -16.69 21.51
CA GLU A 717 5.18 -17.49 21.66
C GLU A 717 6.25 -17.00 20.67
N TYR A 718 7.43 -16.66 21.18
CA TYR A 718 8.59 -16.28 20.37
C TYR A 718 9.65 -17.35 20.50
N GLU A 719 10.04 -17.95 19.38
CA GLU A 719 11.23 -18.80 19.30
C GLU A 719 12.35 -18.02 18.61
N MET A 720 13.39 -17.67 19.37
CA MET A 720 14.62 -17.13 18.79
C MET A 720 15.42 -18.26 18.17
N LEU A 721 15.34 -18.41 16.84
CA LEU A 721 16.14 -19.36 16.10
C LEU A 721 17.54 -18.80 15.87
N GLU A 722 18.54 -19.41 16.52
CA GLU A 722 19.94 -19.08 16.29
C GLU A 722 20.47 -19.85 15.06
N HIS A 723 20.79 -19.14 13.99
CA HIS A 723 21.44 -19.73 12.81
C HIS A 723 22.96 -19.73 13.00
N ALA A 724 23.53 -20.88 13.34
CA ALA A 724 24.98 -21.06 13.39
C ALA A 724 25.60 -20.91 11.99
N LEU A 725 26.42 -19.86 11.81
CA LEU A 725 27.12 -19.63 10.55
C LEU A 725 28.05 -20.81 10.22
N SER A 726 27.91 -21.37 9.01
CA SER A 726 28.83 -22.40 8.53
C SER A 726 30.26 -21.87 8.42
N PRO A 727 31.29 -22.73 8.41
CA PRO A 727 32.67 -22.29 8.19
C PRO A 727 32.83 -21.49 6.88
N GLU A 728 32.10 -21.88 5.82
CA GLU A 728 32.08 -21.16 4.55
C GLU A 728 31.42 -19.77 4.69
N GLN A 729 30.28 -19.68 5.37
CA GLN A 729 29.60 -18.41 5.62
C GLN A 729 30.46 -17.45 6.46
N ARG A 730 31.18 -17.98 7.46
CA ARG A 730 32.17 -17.21 8.23
C ARG A 730 33.31 -16.73 7.35
N GLY A 731 33.86 -17.58 6.48
CA GLY A 731 34.90 -17.19 5.53
C GLY A 731 34.44 -16.08 4.57
N ILE A 732 33.20 -16.15 4.07
CA ILE A 732 32.59 -15.10 3.26
C ILE A 732 32.46 -13.80 4.08
N TYR A 733 31.92 -13.88 5.30
CA TYR A 733 31.78 -12.74 6.20
C TYR A 733 33.13 -12.07 6.48
N ASP A 734 34.15 -12.84 6.83
CA ASP A 734 35.50 -12.37 7.14
C ASP A 734 36.16 -11.71 5.91
N ALA A 735 35.94 -12.25 4.72
CA ALA A 735 36.41 -11.64 3.47
C ALA A 735 35.76 -10.27 3.24
N TYR A 736 34.45 -10.15 3.45
CA TYR A 736 33.75 -8.85 3.38
C TYR A 736 34.20 -7.88 4.47
N ALA A 737 34.39 -8.35 5.70
CA ALA A 737 34.86 -7.54 6.83
C ALA A 737 36.29 -7.03 6.60
N GLY A 738 37.19 -7.87 6.06
CA GLY A 738 38.54 -7.49 5.68
C GLY A 738 38.58 -6.49 4.53
N ALA A 739 37.73 -6.68 3.50
CA ALA A 739 37.57 -5.70 2.43
C ALA A 739 37.06 -4.35 2.97
N PHE A 740 36.11 -4.38 3.92
CA PHE A 740 35.57 -3.19 4.56
C PHE A 740 36.60 -2.47 5.45
N GLN A 741 37.39 -3.19 6.24
CA GLN A 741 38.52 -2.61 6.99
C GLN A 741 39.53 -1.94 6.06
N THR A 742 39.85 -2.57 4.92
CA THR A 742 40.77 -2.00 3.92
C THR A 742 40.21 -0.71 3.33
N LEU A 743 38.91 -0.67 2.99
CA LEU A 743 38.22 0.52 2.51
C LEU A 743 38.17 1.63 3.57
N CYS A 744 37.88 1.29 4.83
CA CYS A 744 37.88 2.24 5.94
C CYS A 744 39.27 2.81 6.23
N ALA A 745 40.31 1.98 6.19
CA ALA A 745 41.70 2.41 6.33
C ALA A 745 42.15 3.30 5.16
N ALA A 746 41.73 2.96 3.93
CA ALA A 746 41.96 3.79 2.76
C ALA A 746 41.22 5.14 2.86
N ALA A 747 39.96 5.15 3.31
CA ALA A 747 39.19 6.38 3.55
C ALA A 747 39.81 7.26 4.65
N HIS A 748 40.34 6.65 5.71
CA HIS A 748 41.06 7.38 6.77
C HIS A 748 42.36 8.01 6.26
N ASN A 749 43.09 7.29 5.39
CA ASN A 749 44.30 7.81 4.75
C ASN A 749 44.02 8.89 3.68
N VAL A 750 42.86 8.86 3.03
CA VAL A 750 42.43 9.89 2.07
C VAL A 750 42.06 11.20 2.77
N ARG A 751 41.48 11.15 3.98
CA ARG A 751 41.17 12.35 4.79
C ARG A 751 42.42 13.14 5.20
N ASN A 752 43.60 12.49 5.21
CA ASN A 752 44.90 13.13 5.44
C ASN A 752 45.60 13.62 4.16
N ARG A 753 44.99 13.49 2.98
CA ARG A 753 45.58 13.83 1.66
C ARG A 753 44.59 14.54 0.72
N GLU A 754 43.68 15.36 1.27
CA GLU A 754 42.61 15.96 0.47
C GLU A 754 43.07 17.01 -0.56
N ASP A 755 44.27 17.58 -0.48
CA ASP A 755 44.66 18.62 -1.46
C ASP A 755 45.26 18.11 -2.78
N ALA A 756 45.69 16.84 -2.89
CA ALA A 756 46.49 16.38 -4.04
C ALA A 756 45.75 15.45 -5.04
N ILE A 757 44.73 14.70 -4.61
CA ILE A 757 44.11 13.65 -5.44
C ILE A 757 42.86 14.14 -6.19
N MET A 758 42.18 15.16 -5.67
CA MET A 758 40.92 15.70 -6.23
C MET A 758 41.03 16.27 -7.66
N ARG A 759 42.24 16.43 -8.22
CA ARG A 759 42.46 16.94 -9.58
C ARG A 759 42.78 15.89 -10.65
N ARG A 760 42.92 14.59 -10.33
CA ARG A 760 43.52 13.63 -11.29
C ARG A 760 42.70 12.45 -11.78
N CYS A 761 41.60 12.02 -11.16
CA CYS A 761 40.86 10.83 -11.63
C CYS A 761 39.33 10.89 -11.41
N PRO A 762 38.53 11.28 -12.41
CA PRO A 762 37.06 11.30 -12.33
C PRO A 762 36.41 9.91 -12.21
N GLY A 763 37.10 8.84 -12.64
CA GLY A 763 36.54 7.47 -12.66
C GLY A 763 36.43 6.79 -11.29
N PHE A 764 37.18 7.25 -10.28
CA PHE A 764 37.19 6.62 -8.96
C PHE A 764 35.90 6.93 -8.16
N ILE A 765 35.29 8.09 -8.42
CA ILE A 765 34.05 8.55 -7.78
C ILE A 765 32.86 7.65 -8.15
N CYS A 766 32.77 7.19 -9.40
CA CYS A 766 31.65 6.36 -9.86
C CYS A 766 31.65 4.95 -9.26
N VAL A 767 32.84 4.35 -9.08
CA VAL A 767 32.98 3.03 -8.44
C VAL A 767 32.73 3.11 -6.93
N PHE A 768 33.21 4.17 -6.29
CA PHE A 768 33.03 4.40 -4.85
C PHE A 768 31.57 4.70 -4.47
N LEU A 769 30.85 5.51 -5.28
CA LEU A 769 29.41 5.71 -5.10
C LEU A 769 28.60 4.46 -5.43
N GLY A 770 28.98 3.71 -6.48
CA GLY A 770 28.30 2.46 -6.85
C GLY A 770 28.36 1.41 -5.74
N PHE A 771 29.51 1.30 -5.06
CA PHE A 771 29.68 0.43 -3.89
C PHE A 771 28.83 0.89 -2.69
N TRP A 772 28.82 2.20 -2.39
CA TRP A 772 28.06 2.75 -1.26
C TRP A 772 26.53 2.66 -1.44
N ILE A 773 26.05 2.80 -2.68
CA ILE A 773 24.62 2.70 -2.99
C ILE A 773 24.15 1.24 -2.93
N SER A 774 24.97 0.30 -3.39
CA SER A 774 24.61 -1.12 -3.46
C SER A 774 24.76 -1.86 -2.12
N ALA A 775 25.67 -1.42 -1.25
CA ALA A 775 25.99 -2.11 0.01
C ALA A 775 25.14 -1.69 1.22
N ARG A 776 24.28 -0.66 1.10
CA ARG A 776 23.43 -0.16 2.21
C ARG A 776 22.51 -1.22 2.86
N PRO A 777 21.88 -2.15 2.12
CA PRO A 777 21.08 -3.21 2.74
C PRO A 777 21.94 -4.24 3.48
N LEU A 778 23.10 -4.59 2.90
CA LEU A 778 24.03 -5.60 3.44
C LEU A 778 24.73 -5.10 4.71
N LEU A 779 25.14 -3.83 4.73
CA LEU A 779 25.77 -3.18 5.89
C LEU A 779 24.82 -3.05 7.09
N ARG A 780 23.50 -2.96 6.86
CA ARG A 780 22.50 -2.95 7.93
C ARG A 780 22.39 -4.29 8.66
N ILE A 781 22.64 -5.39 7.94
CA ILE A 781 22.67 -6.75 8.52
C ILE A 781 24.00 -6.99 9.25
N ILE A 782 25.11 -6.45 8.73
CA ILE A 782 26.45 -6.63 9.31
C ILE A 782 26.65 -5.78 10.59
N LEU A 783 26.08 -4.57 10.68
CA LEU A 783 26.23 -3.72 11.88
C LEU A 783 25.52 -4.28 13.12
N ILE A 784 24.50 -5.14 12.94
CA ILE A 784 23.76 -5.75 14.05
C ILE A 784 24.60 -6.84 14.75
N ALA A 785 25.62 -7.40 14.07
CA ALA A 785 26.46 -8.45 14.63
C ALA A 785 27.72 -7.96 15.38
N ASN A 786 28.05 -6.67 15.31
CA ASN A 786 29.37 -6.16 15.76
C ASN A 786 29.32 -5.07 16.85
N LEU A 787 28.17 -4.88 17.51
CA LEU A 787 28.06 -4.10 18.75
C LEU A 787 27.78 -5.03 19.95
N GLY A 788 28.53 -6.14 20.03
CA GLY A 788 28.73 -6.88 21.27
C GLY A 788 29.65 -6.09 22.19
N GLY A 789 29.10 -5.05 22.81
CA GLY A 789 29.84 -4.10 23.63
C GLY A 789 28.93 -3.07 24.30
N PHE A 790 27.72 -3.46 24.70
CA PHE A 790 26.95 -2.76 25.71
C PHE A 790 26.59 -3.77 26.81
N PRO A 791 26.84 -3.45 28.09
CA PRO A 791 26.48 -4.35 29.18
C PRO A 791 24.96 -4.49 29.22
N THR A 792 24.53 -5.71 29.51
CA THR A 792 23.17 -6.10 29.88
C THR A 792 22.51 -5.07 30.80
N VAL A 793 21.39 -4.50 30.34
CA VAL A 793 20.21 -4.12 31.13
C VAL A 793 18.97 -4.42 30.31
#